data_AF-A0A7L3UYH4-F1
#
_entry.id   AF-A0A7L3UYH4-F1
#
_cell.length_a   1.000
_cell.length_b   1.000
_cell.length_c   1.000
_cell.angle_alpha   90.00
_cell.angle_beta   90.00
_cell.angle_gamma   90.00
#
_symmetry.space_group_name_H-M   'P 1'
#
loop_
_entity.id
_entity.type
_entity.pdbx_description
1 polymer ?
#
loop_
_entity_poly.entity_id
_entity_poly.type
_entity_poly.pdbx_seq_one_letter_code
_entity_poly.pdbx_strand_id
1 'polypeptide(L)'
;GYRPCPPEQLRSRVAALELRYRGLSALSAQRRLRLERSRRLWKFLWDAGEEEAWMREQERLLRCPELGRDLPGALRMLSQLEAIRGALGGRAGPLQQLLERGRELLAQGAPDGAAGSLESLWAALPALAGARERRLRAAAGRFQLDAEAAEAEAWLAAAARRVAGPELGHDERSAGMLERRLRELQDEMRRRGPALAALREQAMPGDAADLPDVVPGLAERLAELERRHRELEERAELRRLELRDALGLFAARSEADACALWVGEREQWLLSMEIPERIEDLEVVQQRFETLEPELAALAARVASVGRVTEELQGSGDRNRESARDTWEQLRDRWERFRALAERKKVALTAALNIHNFRLECHETRGWMREKTAAIEATRALGRDLAGITALQGKLSGMGRDLDAIQGKLRELRAEGEKLQGEQPERAAEIREELAGLEAEWEALRRCHRSREESLGQARRLQGFLRDLAALQAWLSRTRAAAGSEDVPASLAEAEGSLRQHESLRTEISHYGADYRSARAAGREVTRGQTDAQSLSLLQRLEALDADWEELGRVWEKRQRLLAQAVAFHVFLRDAKQVEGTLGKQEHTLAHTEMPGTVPGAEAAVRRLEEFLAALDTGTERVRALTDTGRKLLDEGGVHAEKVRETVESVESRHQKIRESAQELLGRLRDNWELQKFLQDGQELTLWLNEKLPVARDVSYEGTRDLQGKWQKHQAFAAELAANRGWLEALEKDGEQLARARPALAGQVTTPRQELRALWAQVEAAAAAKGRGLAEAARAESCAQACAGLR
;
A
#
# COMPACT_ATOMS: atom_id res chain seq x y z
N GLY A 1 55.19 15.77 -214.16
CA GLY A 1 56.51 15.82 -213.52
C GLY A 1 56.35 15.58 -212.04
N TYR A 2 56.74 14.39 -211.59
CA TYR A 2 56.95 14.11 -210.18
C TYR A 2 58.09 15.02 -209.70
N ARG A 3 57.94 15.70 -208.57
CA ARG A 3 59.08 15.99 -207.69
C ARG A 3 58.82 15.30 -206.35
N PRO A 4 59.38 14.11 -206.13
CA PRO A 4 59.30 13.43 -204.85
C PRO A 4 59.94 14.31 -203.77
N CYS A 5 59.24 14.49 -202.66
CA CYS A 5 59.77 15.08 -201.44
C CYS A 5 60.80 14.12 -200.84
N PRO A 6 62.00 14.59 -200.46
CA PRO A 6 62.98 13.74 -199.81
C PRO A 6 62.43 13.23 -198.46
N PRO A 7 62.54 11.92 -198.15
CA PRO A 7 61.99 11.33 -196.93
C PRO A 7 62.51 11.97 -195.63
N GLU A 8 63.61 12.72 -195.67
CA GLU A 8 64.16 13.45 -194.51
C GLU A 8 63.24 14.59 -194.03
N GLN A 9 62.57 15.30 -194.94
CA GLN A 9 61.65 16.39 -194.55
C GLN A 9 60.40 15.88 -193.84
N LEU A 10 59.91 14.68 -194.20
CA LEU A 10 58.75 14.07 -193.54
C LEU A 10 59.11 13.60 -192.12
N ARG A 11 60.29 12.98 -191.93
CA ARG A 11 60.78 12.55 -190.60
C ARG A 11 60.99 13.72 -189.65
N SER A 12 61.52 14.83 -190.15
CA SER A 12 61.68 16.09 -189.39
C SER A 12 60.34 16.60 -188.83
N ARG A 13 59.28 16.65 -189.66
CA ARG A 13 57.96 17.12 -189.23
C ARG A 13 57.30 16.20 -188.20
N VAL A 14 57.45 14.89 -188.35
CA VAL A 14 56.92 13.91 -187.37
C VAL A 14 57.63 14.05 -186.03
N ALA A 15 58.97 14.16 -186.00
CA ALA A 15 59.74 14.34 -184.77
C ALA A 15 59.37 15.64 -184.03
N ALA A 16 59.13 16.74 -184.75
CA ALA A 16 58.68 18.00 -184.16
C ALA A 16 57.28 17.88 -183.52
N LEU A 17 56.39 17.09 -184.11
CA LEU A 17 55.04 16.83 -183.60
C LEU A 17 55.09 15.96 -182.33
N GLU A 18 55.92 14.92 -182.29
CA GLU A 18 56.12 14.08 -181.11
C GLU A 18 56.68 14.86 -179.92
N LEU A 19 57.64 15.77 -180.16
CA LEU A 19 58.21 16.61 -179.10
C LEU A 19 57.15 17.54 -178.48
N ARG A 20 56.30 18.16 -179.32
CA ARG A 20 55.19 19.00 -178.85
C ARG A 20 54.16 18.19 -178.05
N TYR A 21 53.84 16.97 -178.47
CA TYR A 21 52.91 16.09 -177.75
C TYR A 21 53.43 15.69 -176.35
N ARG A 22 54.73 15.39 -176.22
CA ARG A 22 55.35 15.12 -174.91
C ARG A 22 55.32 16.34 -173.99
N GLY A 23 55.60 17.53 -174.51
CA GLY A 23 55.49 18.77 -173.75
C GLY A 23 54.08 19.03 -173.21
N LEU A 24 53.05 18.75 -174.01
CA LEU A 24 51.65 18.88 -173.59
C LEU A 24 51.28 17.88 -172.49
N SER A 25 51.77 16.63 -172.58
CA SER A 25 51.53 15.59 -171.57
C SER A 25 52.15 15.91 -170.21
N ALA A 26 53.35 16.52 -170.18
CA ALA A 26 53.99 16.92 -168.93
C ALA A 26 53.21 18.04 -168.21
N LEU A 27 52.77 19.05 -168.97
CA LEU A 27 51.94 20.14 -168.43
C LEU A 27 50.57 19.65 -167.93
N SER A 28 49.96 18.67 -168.61
CA SER A 28 48.68 18.08 -168.18
C SER A 28 48.83 17.30 -166.86
N ALA A 29 49.90 16.54 -166.69
CA ALA A 29 50.21 15.83 -165.44
C ALA A 29 50.47 16.80 -164.28
N GLN A 30 51.22 17.88 -164.53
CA GLN A 30 51.50 18.90 -163.52
C GLN A 30 50.23 19.66 -163.10
N ARG A 31 49.33 19.93 -164.05
CA ARG A 31 48.00 20.52 -163.78
C ARG A 31 47.11 19.56 -162.99
N ARG A 32 47.12 18.27 -163.33
CA ARG A 32 46.37 17.23 -162.60
C ARG A 32 46.79 17.15 -161.13
N LEU A 33 48.09 17.15 -160.84
CA LEU A 33 48.60 17.10 -159.47
C LEU A 33 48.18 18.33 -158.65
N ARG A 34 48.21 19.52 -159.25
CA ARG A 34 47.73 20.77 -158.61
C ARG A 34 46.22 20.73 -158.35
N LEU A 35 45.43 20.22 -159.30
CA LEU A 35 43.98 20.06 -159.14
C LEU A 35 43.64 19.01 -158.06
N GLU A 36 44.38 17.91 -157.98
CA GLU A 36 44.18 16.88 -156.95
C GLU A 36 44.52 17.40 -155.55
N ARG A 37 45.60 18.19 -155.40
CA ARG A 37 45.93 18.88 -154.14
C ARG A 37 44.87 19.90 -153.76
N SER A 38 44.44 20.72 -154.72
CA SER A 38 43.35 21.69 -154.52
C SER A 38 42.04 21.00 -154.09
N ARG A 39 41.67 19.88 -154.73
CA ARG A 39 40.47 19.10 -154.36
C ARG A 39 40.55 18.56 -152.93
N ARG A 40 41.71 18.05 -152.50
CA ARG A 40 41.90 17.55 -151.12
C ARG A 40 41.79 18.67 -150.09
N LEU A 41 42.36 19.84 -150.39
CA LEU A 41 42.26 21.02 -149.54
C LEU A 41 40.80 21.50 -149.42
N TRP A 42 40.10 21.66 -150.54
CA TRP A 42 38.69 22.06 -150.53
C TRP A 42 37.78 21.06 -149.82
N LYS A 43 38.06 19.76 -149.97
CA LYS A 43 37.32 18.73 -149.22
C LYS A 43 37.56 18.86 -147.71
N PHE A 44 38.81 19.05 -147.27
CA PHE A 44 39.10 19.29 -145.86
C PHE A 44 38.42 20.55 -145.33
N LEU A 45 38.50 21.67 -146.07
CA LEU A 45 37.87 22.94 -145.64
C LEU A 45 36.34 22.82 -145.54
N TRP A 46 35.72 22.05 -146.44
CA TRP A 46 34.29 21.74 -146.36
C TRP A 46 33.94 20.89 -145.13
N ASP A 47 34.63 19.75 -144.97
CA ASP A 47 34.39 18.83 -143.85
C ASP A 47 34.69 19.52 -142.49
N ALA A 48 35.72 20.38 -142.44
CA ALA A 48 36.06 21.21 -141.29
C ALA A 48 34.99 22.27 -141.00
N GLY A 49 34.45 22.93 -142.03
CA GLY A 49 33.38 23.91 -141.87
C GLY A 49 32.08 23.28 -141.35
N GLU A 50 31.74 22.06 -141.78
CA GLU A 50 30.58 21.32 -141.26
C GLU A 50 30.74 20.94 -139.78
N GLU A 51 31.91 20.45 -139.39
CA GLU A 51 32.18 20.15 -137.97
C GLU A 51 32.25 21.43 -137.12
N GLU A 52 32.80 22.52 -137.65
CA GLU A 52 32.80 23.82 -136.96
C GLU A 52 31.38 24.33 -136.75
N ALA A 53 30.54 24.30 -137.79
CA ALA A 53 29.14 24.71 -137.71
C ALA A 53 28.36 23.89 -136.67
N TRP A 54 28.56 22.57 -136.64
CA TRP A 54 27.95 21.71 -135.64
C TRP A 54 28.45 22.01 -134.21
N MET A 55 29.76 22.21 -134.02
CA MET A 55 30.31 22.57 -132.71
C MET A 55 29.81 23.94 -132.22
N ARG A 56 29.67 24.92 -133.12
CA ARG A 56 29.11 26.23 -132.81
C ARG A 56 27.64 26.12 -132.38
N GLU A 57 26.88 25.22 -132.98
CA GLU A 57 25.52 24.92 -132.56
C GLU A 57 25.49 24.28 -131.16
N GLN A 58 26.37 23.31 -130.87
CA GLN A 58 26.48 22.74 -129.52
C GLN A 58 26.94 23.78 -128.50
N GLU A 59 27.89 24.64 -128.85
CA GLU A 59 28.35 25.76 -128.03
C GLU A 59 27.18 26.67 -127.65
N ARG A 60 26.30 27.00 -128.62
CA ARG A 60 25.09 27.81 -128.40
C ARG A 60 24.12 27.15 -127.42
N LEU A 61 23.85 25.86 -127.59
CA LEU A 61 22.95 25.11 -126.70
C LEU A 61 23.52 25.00 -125.28
N LEU A 62 24.83 24.76 -125.15
CA LEU A 62 25.50 24.69 -123.85
C LEU A 62 25.53 26.05 -123.13
N ARG A 63 25.69 27.15 -123.87
CA ARG A 63 25.65 28.54 -123.35
C ARG A 63 24.24 29.06 -123.07
N CYS A 64 23.18 28.35 -123.44
CA CYS A 64 21.81 28.81 -123.25
C CYS A 64 21.55 29.21 -121.77
N PRO A 65 20.98 30.38 -121.47
CA PRO A 65 20.79 30.80 -120.08
C PRO A 65 19.61 30.08 -119.40
N GLU A 66 18.71 29.45 -120.14
CA GLU A 66 17.49 28.83 -119.62
C GLU A 66 17.77 27.58 -118.77
N LEU A 67 17.12 27.52 -117.59
CA LEU A 67 17.29 26.46 -116.58
C LEU A 67 16.02 25.65 -116.28
N GLY A 68 14.90 26.00 -116.91
CA GLY A 68 13.56 25.46 -116.60
C GLY A 68 12.74 26.43 -115.75
N ARG A 69 11.42 26.22 -115.70
CA ARG A 69 10.48 27.03 -114.88
C ARG A 69 10.01 26.31 -113.62
N ASP A 70 10.28 25.02 -113.53
CA ASP A 70 9.85 24.09 -112.49
C ASP A 70 10.81 22.88 -112.44
N LEU A 71 10.65 22.03 -111.42
CA LEU A 71 11.47 20.83 -111.25
C LEU A 71 11.43 19.90 -112.49
N PRO A 72 10.25 19.54 -113.06
CA PRO A 72 10.20 18.72 -114.26
C PRO A 72 10.92 19.36 -115.46
N GLY A 73 10.81 20.68 -115.62
CA GLY A 73 11.48 21.44 -116.66
C GLY A 73 13.01 21.42 -116.52
N ALA A 74 13.53 21.61 -115.32
CA ALA A 74 14.98 21.55 -115.04
C ALA A 74 15.54 20.13 -115.26
N LEU A 75 14.83 19.09 -114.80
CA LEU A 75 15.21 17.69 -115.01
C LEU A 75 15.21 17.30 -116.49
N ARG A 76 14.23 17.79 -117.27
CA ARG A 76 14.20 17.59 -118.73
C ARG A 76 15.42 18.22 -119.41
N MET A 77 15.83 19.41 -118.99
CA MET A 77 17.02 20.09 -119.53
C MET A 77 18.33 19.40 -119.12
N LEU A 78 18.40 18.78 -117.95
CA LEU A 78 19.52 17.90 -117.58
C LEU A 78 19.60 16.69 -118.50
N SER A 79 18.48 16.04 -118.79
CA SER A 79 18.43 14.92 -119.75
C SER A 79 18.84 15.34 -121.17
N GLN A 80 18.45 16.55 -121.61
CA GLN A 80 18.92 17.11 -122.89
C GLN A 80 20.44 17.35 -122.90
N LEU A 81 21.01 17.81 -121.78
CA LEU A 81 22.46 17.99 -121.66
C LEU A 81 23.21 16.65 -121.70
N GLU A 82 22.68 15.60 -121.09
CA GLU A 82 23.23 14.25 -121.20
C GLU A 82 23.24 13.76 -122.65
N ALA A 83 22.18 14.03 -123.41
CA ALA A 83 22.13 13.73 -124.84
C ALA A 83 23.21 14.50 -125.64
N ILE A 84 23.43 15.78 -125.33
CA ILE A 84 24.49 16.60 -125.95
C ILE A 84 25.89 16.02 -125.62
N ARG A 85 26.13 15.64 -124.36
CA ARG A 85 27.40 14.99 -123.96
C ARG A 85 27.64 13.67 -124.67
N GLY A 86 26.59 12.87 -124.84
CA GLY A 86 26.64 11.64 -125.64
C GLY A 86 27.01 11.92 -127.11
N ALA A 87 26.41 12.95 -127.72
CA ALA A 87 26.72 13.35 -129.09
C ALA A 87 28.17 13.86 -129.26
N LEU A 88 28.69 14.62 -128.29
CA LEU A 88 30.11 15.00 -128.24
C LEU A 88 31.02 13.78 -128.12
N GLY A 89 30.67 12.79 -127.29
CA GLY A 89 31.42 11.54 -127.19
C GLY A 89 31.55 10.81 -128.53
N GLY A 90 30.45 10.72 -129.29
CA GLY A 90 30.41 10.03 -130.58
C GLY A 90 31.21 10.71 -131.70
N ARG A 91 31.38 12.04 -131.67
CA ARG A 91 32.10 12.81 -132.71
C ARG A 91 33.60 12.99 -132.45
N ALA A 92 34.10 12.58 -131.29
CA ALA A 92 35.51 12.72 -130.92
C ALA A 92 36.47 12.03 -131.92
N GLY A 93 36.20 10.77 -132.27
CA GLY A 93 37.06 9.99 -133.16
C GLY A 93 37.08 10.51 -134.61
N PRO A 94 35.92 10.75 -135.25
CA PRO A 94 35.87 11.34 -136.58
C PRO A 94 36.57 12.70 -136.67
N LEU A 95 36.43 13.55 -135.66
CA LEU A 95 37.07 14.86 -135.61
C LEU A 95 38.60 14.73 -135.54
N GLN A 96 39.12 13.81 -134.72
CA GLN A 96 40.56 13.56 -134.62
C GLN A 96 41.16 13.18 -135.98
N GLN A 97 40.49 12.29 -136.73
CA GLN A 97 40.94 11.91 -138.08
C GLN A 97 40.88 13.09 -139.07
N LEU A 98 39.89 13.97 -138.94
CA LEU A 98 39.77 15.18 -139.77
C LEU A 98 40.91 16.15 -139.46
N LEU A 99 41.24 16.36 -138.19
CA LEU A 99 42.36 17.19 -137.74
C LEU A 99 43.71 16.64 -138.20
N GLU A 100 43.93 15.33 -138.11
CA GLU A 100 45.13 14.66 -138.63
C GLU A 100 45.32 14.91 -140.13
N ARG A 101 44.25 14.74 -140.93
CA ARG A 101 44.26 15.08 -142.37
C ARG A 101 44.56 16.55 -142.62
N GLY A 102 44.03 17.45 -141.77
CA GLY A 102 44.35 18.87 -141.79
C GLY A 102 45.85 19.12 -141.58
N ARG A 103 46.44 18.50 -140.57
CA ARG A 103 47.89 18.59 -140.27
C ARG A 103 48.77 18.07 -141.40
N GLU A 104 48.37 16.97 -142.05
CA GLU A 104 49.07 16.44 -143.24
C GLU A 104 49.04 17.39 -144.44
N LEU A 105 47.92 18.10 -144.65
CA LEU A 105 47.77 19.08 -145.72
C LEU A 105 48.59 20.36 -145.43
N LEU A 106 48.70 20.78 -144.17
CA LEU A 106 49.57 21.88 -143.76
C LEU A 106 51.05 21.56 -144.00
N ALA A 107 51.49 20.34 -143.68
CA ALA A 107 52.86 19.88 -143.96
C ALA A 107 53.21 19.91 -145.47
N GLN A 108 52.20 19.90 -146.35
CA GLN A 108 52.35 19.99 -147.82
C GLN A 108 52.31 21.44 -148.35
N GLY A 109 52.37 22.44 -147.47
CA GLY A 109 52.44 23.87 -147.81
C GLY A 109 51.09 24.56 -148.03
N ALA A 110 49.99 23.99 -147.52
CA ALA A 110 48.68 24.66 -147.49
C ALA A 110 48.65 25.76 -146.40
N PRO A 111 47.86 26.83 -146.58
CA PRO A 111 47.73 27.90 -145.58
C PRO A 111 47.10 27.38 -144.27
N ASP A 112 47.59 27.91 -143.14
CA ASP A 112 47.22 27.51 -141.77
C ASP A 112 46.01 28.30 -141.22
N GLY A 113 45.19 27.67 -140.36
CA GLY A 113 44.10 28.33 -139.62
C GLY A 113 42.86 27.50 -139.26
N ALA A 114 42.38 26.60 -140.15
CA ALA A 114 41.10 25.90 -139.94
C ALA A 114 41.17 24.80 -138.86
N ALA A 115 42.30 24.07 -138.79
CA ALA A 115 42.49 22.99 -137.82
C ALA A 115 42.61 23.49 -136.37
N GLY A 116 43.34 24.59 -136.14
CA GLY A 116 43.51 25.16 -134.80
C GLY A 116 42.22 25.75 -134.21
N SER A 117 41.35 26.30 -135.06
CA SER A 117 40.05 26.84 -134.65
C SER A 117 39.09 25.74 -134.18
N LEU A 118 39.07 24.61 -134.90
CA LEU A 118 38.31 23.40 -134.51
C LEU A 118 38.81 22.79 -133.21
N GLU A 119 40.13 22.68 -133.01
CA GLU A 119 40.72 22.14 -131.78
C GLU A 119 40.35 22.99 -130.55
N SER A 120 40.41 24.32 -130.68
CA SER A 120 40.05 25.24 -129.59
C SER A 120 38.56 25.14 -129.21
N LEU A 121 37.67 25.10 -130.21
CA LEU A 121 36.23 24.94 -129.96
C LEU A 121 35.91 23.61 -129.30
N TRP A 122 36.51 22.52 -129.79
CA TRP A 122 36.32 21.19 -129.23
C TRP A 122 36.76 21.09 -127.75
N ALA A 123 37.90 21.68 -127.41
CA ALA A 123 38.42 21.69 -126.05
C ALA A 123 37.53 22.48 -125.06
N ALA A 124 36.78 23.48 -125.54
CA ALA A 124 35.93 24.33 -124.71
C ALA A 124 34.57 23.70 -124.36
N LEU A 125 34.01 22.83 -125.23
CA LEU A 125 32.66 22.27 -125.07
C LEU A 125 32.45 21.45 -123.78
N PRO A 126 33.40 20.60 -123.32
CA PRO A 126 33.25 19.88 -122.05
C PRO A 126 33.14 20.80 -120.81
N ALA A 127 33.89 21.90 -120.79
CA ALA A 127 33.84 22.88 -119.71
C ALA A 127 32.49 23.61 -119.67
N LEU A 128 31.95 23.97 -120.85
CA LEU A 128 30.62 24.57 -120.98
C LEU A 128 29.51 23.59 -120.56
N ALA A 129 29.64 22.30 -120.92
CA ALA A 129 28.71 21.26 -120.50
C ALA A 129 28.71 21.07 -118.97
N GLY A 130 29.89 21.01 -118.33
CA GLY A 130 30.00 20.91 -116.87
C GLY A 130 29.45 22.15 -116.15
N ALA A 131 29.66 23.35 -116.70
CA ALA A 131 29.08 24.58 -116.16
C ALA A 131 27.54 24.58 -116.27
N ARG A 132 26.97 24.13 -117.39
CA ARG A 132 25.52 24.00 -117.57
C ARG A 132 24.92 22.95 -116.62
N GLU A 133 25.58 21.81 -116.44
CA GLU A 133 25.15 20.74 -115.55
C GLU A 133 25.03 21.21 -114.09
N ARG A 134 26.05 21.91 -113.58
CA ARG A 134 26.03 22.49 -112.24
C ARG A 134 24.86 23.45 -112.06
N ARG A 135 24.63 24.35 -113.03
CA ARG A 135 23.52 25.31 -112.98
C ARG A 135 22.15 24.63 -113.02
N LEU A 136 21.96 23.63 -113.87
CA LEU A 136 20.69 22.91 -113.98
C LEU A 136 20.40 22.04 -112.74
N ARG A 137 21.41 21.36 -112.17
CA ARG A 137 21.24 20.61 -110.91
C ARG A 137 20.92 21.51 -109.73
N ALA A 138 21.59 22.65 -109.62
CA ALA A 138 21.32 23.64 -108.58
C ALA A 138 19.89 24.23 -108.72
N ALA A 139 19.43 24.51 -109.95
CA ALA A 139 18.06 24.94 -110.19
C ALA A 139 17.02 23.86 -109.84
N ALA A 140 17.27 22.60 -110.23
CA ALA A 140 16.42 21.47 -109.84
C ALA A 140 16.35 21.30 -108.31
N GLY A 141 17.48 21.44 -107.60
CA GLY A 141 17.51 21.44 -106.14
C GLY A 141 16.66 22.55 -105.53
N ARG A 142 16.71 23.77 -106.08
CA ARG A 142 15.85 24.88 -105.61
C ARG A 142 14.36 24.63 -105.85
N PHE A 143 13.97 24.07 -107.00
CA PHE A 143 12.57 23.72 -107.26
C PHE A 143 12.07 22.57 -106.38
N GLN A 144 12.93 21.61 -106.03
CA GLN A 144 12.60 20.55 -105.07
C GLN A 144 12.32 21.14 -103.68
N LEU A 145 13.17 22.06 -103.20
CA LEU A 145 12.97 22.75 -101.93
C LEU A 145 11.67 23.58 -101.89
N ASP A 146 11.27 24.18 -103.01
CA ASP A 146 9.99 24.93 -103.11
C ASP A 146 8.76 24.02 -102.97
N ALA A 147 8.81 22.82 -103.56
CA ALA A 147 7.75 21.83 -103.41
C ALA A 147 7.65 21.33 -101.95
N GLU A 148 8.79 21.01 -101.33
CA GLU A 148 8.86 20.58 -99.93
C GLU A 148 8.41 21.69 -98.96
N ALA A 149 8.70 22.96 -99.26
CA ALA A 149 8.20 24.11 -98.52
C ALA A 149 6.66 24.24 -98.61
N ALA A 150 6.08 24.01 -99.79
CA ALA A 150 4.62 24.05 -99.98
C ALA A 150 3.90 22.92 -99.22
N GLU A 151 4.49 21.73 -99.14
CA GLU A 151 3.98 20.63 -98.32
C GLU A 151 4.02 20.97 -96.82
N ALA A 152 5.12 21.58 -96.37
CA ALA A 152 5.26 22.03 -95.00
C ALA A 152 4.25 23.13 -94.62
N GLU A 153 3.97 24.06 -95.54
CA GLU A 153 2.92 25.07 -95.41
C GLU A 153 1.52 24.46 -95.23
N ALA A 154 1.15 23.54 -96.12
CA ALA A 154 -0.15 22.88 -96.06
C ALA A 154 -0.34 22.15 -94.72
N TRP A 155 0.72 21.49 -94.24
CA TRP A 155 0.70 20.81 -92.95
C TRP A 155 0.60 21.79 -91.77
N LEU A 156 1.40 22.87 -91.73
CA LEU A 156 1.34 23.88 -90.68
C LEU A 156 -0.05 24.53 -90.60
N ALA A 157 -0.68 24.82 -91.75
CA ALA A 157 -2.05 25.35 -91.79
C ALA A 157 -3.08 24.35 -91.25
N ALA A 158 -2.93 23.06 -91.53
CA ALA A 158 -3.80 22.02 -90.99
C ALA A 158 -3.61 21.82 -89.47
N ALA A 159 -2.35 21.83 -89.00
CA ALA A 159 -2.01 21.76 -87.58
C ALA A 159 -2.55 22.98 -86.81
N ALA A 160 -2.44 24.19 -87.38
CA ALA A 160 -2.99 25.41 -86.80
C ALA A 160 -4.50 25.34 -86.57
N ARG A 161 -5.26 24.77 -87.52
CA ARG A 161 -6.71 24.56 -87.34
C ARG A 161 -7.04 23.60 -86.20
N ARG A 162 -6.23 22.54 -86.01
CA ARG A 162 -6.40 21.58 -84.91
C ARG A 162 -6.12 22.21 -83.54
N VAL A 163 -5.10 23.07 -83.44
CA VAL A 163 -4.77 23.80 -82.19
C VAL A 163 -5.79 24.90 -81.87
N ALA A 164 -6.33 25.57 -82.89
CA ALA A 164 -7.27 26.70 -82.72
C ALA A 164 -8.71 26.30 -82.33
N GLY A 165 -9.00 25.01 -82.13
CA GLY A 165 -10.33 24.56 -81.73
C GLY A 165 -10.77 25.19 -80.39
N PRO A 166 -11.97 25.79 -80.28
CA PRO A 166 -12.41 26.48 -79.06
C PRO A 166 -12.86 25.54 -77.93
N GLU A 167 -13.19 24.29 -78.26
CA GLU A 167 -13.83 23.29 -77.38
C GLU A 167 -12.86 22.67 -76.38
N LEU A 168 -13.17 22.78 -75.08
CA LEU A 168 -12.38 22.18 -73.99
C LEU A 168 -12.93 20.82 -73.52
N GLY A 169 -13.97 20.30 -74.17
CA GLY A 169 -14.76 19.16 -73.69
C GLY A 169 -15.91 19.60 -72.77
N HIS A 170 -16.82 18.67 -72.51
CA HIS A 170 -18.00 18.85 -71.63
C HIS A 170 -17.95 17.96 -70.39
N ASP A 171 -17.01 17.01 -70.35
CA ASP A 171 -16.79 16.07 -69.25
C ASP A 171 -15.32 15.64 -69.22
N GLU A 172 -14.93 14.90 -68.18
CA GLU A 172 -13.56 14.42 -68.00
C GLU A 172 -13.08 13.55 -69.18
N ARG A 173 -13.97 12.75 -69.77
CA ARG A 173 -13.63 11.85 -70.88
C ARG A 173 -13.34 12.63 -72.17
N SER A 174 -14.21 13.56 -72.54
CA SER A 174 -14.09 14.39 -73.74
C SER A 174 -12.90 15.33 -73.65
N ALA A 175 -12.69 15.99 -72.51
CA ALA A 175 -11.52 16.82 -72.26
C ALA A 175 -10.21 15.99 -72.29
N GLY A 176 -10.23 14.77 -71.75
CA GLY A 176 -9.12 13.82 -71.81
C GLY A 176 -8.78 13.36 -73.23
N MET A 177 -9.78 13.10 -74.06
CA MET A 177 -9.58 12.77 -75.47
C MET A 177 -8.97 13.94 -76.25
N LEU A 178 -9.41 15.17 -75.99
CA LEU A 178 -8.87 16.36 -76.65
C LEU A 178 -7.42 16.64 -76.24
N GLU A 179 -7.11 16.50 -74.96
CA GLU A 179 -5.74 16.67 -74.43
C GLU A 179 -4.78 15.62 -74.99
N ARG A 180 -5.23 14.37 -75.10
CA ARG A 180 -4.46 13.30 -75.77
C ARG A 180 -4.22 13.60 -77.25
N ARG A 181 -5.25 14.00 -78.00
CA ARG A 181 -5.12 14.37 -79.42
C ARG A 181 -4.17 15.55 -79.63
N LEU A 182 -4.15 16.51 -78.69
CA LEU A 182 -3.22 17.63 -78.73
C LEU A 182 -1.78 17.18 -78.45
N ARG A 183 -1.56 16.27 -77.47
CA ARG A 183 -0.22 15.67 -77.26
C ARG A 183 0.28 14.94 -78.50
N GLU A 184 -0.57 14.14 -79.15
CA GLU A 184 -0.23 13.45 -80.40
C GLU A 184 0.18 14.46 -81.49
N LEU A 185 -0.53 15.58 -81.61
CA LEU A 185 -0.16 16.67 -82.52
C LEU A 185 1.16 17.36 -82.13
N GLN A 186 1.40 17.61 -80.84
CA GLN A 186 2.67 18.19 -80.37
C GLN A 186 3.86 17.26 -80.65
N ASP A 187 3.67 15.94 -80.57
CA ASP A 187 4.69 14.97 -80.96
C ASP A 187 4.95 14.98 -82.47
N GLU A 188 3.90 15.11 -83.31
CA GLU A 188 4.04 15.33 -84.75
C GLU A 188 4.83 16.62 -85.04
N MET A 189 4.54 17.71 -84.31
CA MET A 189 5.24 18.99 -84.43
C MET A 189 6.71 18.87 -84.10
N ARG A 190 7.05 18.28 -82.95
CA ARG A 190 8.44 18.06 -82.52
C ARG A 190 9.26 17.25 -83.54
N ARG A 191 8.63 16.29 -84.23
CA ARG A 191 9.30 15.51 -85.29
C ARG A 191 9.54 16.31 -86.57
N ARG A 192 8.69 17.30 -86.88
CA ARG A 192 8.79 18.11 -88.10
C ARG A 192 9.66 19.36 -87.95
N GLY A 193 9.89 19.85 -86.73
CA GLY A 193 10.80 20.97 -86.46
C GLY A 193 12.20 20.80 -87.07
N PRO A 194 12.90 19.67 -86.84
CA PRO A 194 14.21 19.42 -87.45
C PRO A 194 14.18 19.33 -88.99
N ALA A 195 13.08 18.84 -89.56
CA ALA A 195 12.93 18.76 -91.02
C ALA A 195 12.80 20.16 -91.65
N LEU A 196 12.03 21.07 -91.02
CA LEU A 196 11.95 22.48 -91.43
C LEU A 196 13.30 23.19 -91.34
N ALA A 197 14.05 22.95 -90.25
CA ALA A 197 15.41 23.48 -90.08
C ALA A 197 16.37 22.97 -91.17
N ALA A 198 16.28 21.69 -91.51
CA ALA A 198 17.08 21.11 -92.59
C ALA A 198 16.75 21.73 -93.97
N LEU A 199 15.47 22.00 -94.26
CA LEU A 199 15.06 22.69 -95.49
C LEU A 199 15.62 24.11 -95.57
N ARG A 200 15.61 24.84 -94.44
CA ARG A 200 16.17 26.19 -94.34
C ARG A 200 17.68 26.21 -94.60
N GLU A 201 18.41 25.28 -94.00
CA GLU A 201 19.86 25.10 -94.20
C GLU A 201 20.19 24.75 -95.65
N GLN A 202 19.42 23.84 -96.28
CA GLN A 202 19.61 23.46 -97.68
C GLN A 202 19.34 24.59 -98.68
N ALA A 203 18.49 25.56 -98.31
CA ALA A 203 18.20 26.74 -99.13
C ALA A 203 19.26 27.85 -99.01
N MET A 204 20.23 27.73 -98.10
CA MET A 204 21.30 28.72 -97.94
C MET A 204 22.26 28.73 -99.14
N PRO A 205 22.79 29.90 -99.54
CA PRO A 205 23.71 29.99 -100.67
C PRO A 205 25.05 29.31 -100.35
N GLY A 206 25.29 28.13 -100.94
CA GLY A 206 26.60 27.43 -100.96
C GLY A 206 27.41 27.75 -102.22
N ASP A 207 28.05 26.73 -102.82
CA ASP A 207 28.82 26.80 -104.10
C ASP A 207 27.99 27.25 -105.33
N ALA A 208 26.71 27.58 -105.14
CA ALA A 208 25.75 28.01 -106.15
C ALA A 208 25.51 29.54 -106.13
N ALA A 209 26.46 30.34 -105.64
CA ALA A 209 26.34 31.81 -105.57
C ALA A 209 26.09 32.47 -106.95
N ASP A 210 26.58 31.85 -108.03
CA ASP A 210 26.44 32.34 -109.42
C ASP A 210 25.12 31.92 -110.10
N LEU A 211 24.18 31.28 -109.38
CA LEU A 211 22.91 30.84 -109.93
C LEU A 211 21.90 32.01 -110.00
N PRO A 212 21.17 32.19 -111.12
CA PRO A 212 19.98 33.04 -111.14
C PRO A 212 18.96 32.59 -110.10
N ASP A 213 18.27 33.54 -109.47
CA ASP A 213 17.24 33.24 -108.50
C ASP A 213 15.99 32.66 -109.17
N VAL A 214 15.95 31.33 -109.29
CA VAL A 214 14.87 30.59 -109.97
C VAL A 214 13.60 30.48 -109.13
N VAL A 215 13.70 30.67 -107.81
CA VAL A 215 12.57 30.68 -106.87
C VAL A 215 12.75 31.85 -105.91
N PRO A 216 12.28 33.05 -106.30
CA PRO A 216 12.46 34.26 -105.50
C PRO A 216 11.86 34.14 -104.10
N GLY A 217 12.61 34.56 -103.08
CA GLY A 217 12.15 34.63 -101.69
C GLY A 217 12.02 33.29 -100.96
N LEU A 218 12.48 32.17 -101.53
CA LEU A 218 12.40 30.83 -100.92
C LEU A 218 12.98 30.79 -99.48
N ALA A 219 14.13 31.44 -99.26
CA ALA A 219 14.78 31.49 -97.96
C ALA A 219 13.97 32.25 -96.90
N GLU A 220 13.31 33.34 -97.28
CA GLU A 220 12.44 34.14 -96.41
C GLU A 220 11.15 33.38 -96.08
N ARG A 221 10.59 32.69 -97.09
CA ARG A 221 9.42 31.81 -96.93
C ARG A 221 9.71 30.67 -95.96
N LEU A 222 10.85 29.99 -96.09
CA LEU A 222 11.27 28.93 -95.16
C LEU A 222 11.50 29.45 -93.73
N ALA A 223 12.10 30.64 -93.57
CA ALA A 223 12.27 31.27 -92.25
C ALA A 223 10.92 31.60 -91.60
N GLU A 224 9.95 32.07 -92.39
CA GLU A 224 8.59 32.34 -91.94
C GLU A 224 7.87 31.05 -91.52
N LEU A 225 8.14 29.90 -92.17
CA LEU A 225 7.58 28.62 -91.77
C LEU A 225 8.12 28.13 -90.43
N GLU A 226 9.43 28.26 -90.19
CA GLU A 226 10.02 27.96 -88.88
C GLU A 226 9.47 28.86 -87.78
N ARG A 227 9.24 30.14 -88.07
CA ARG A 227 8.60 31.09 -87.14
C ARG A 227 7.17 30.66 -86.82
N ARG A 228 6.36 30.37 -87.84
CA ARG A 228 4.97 29.88 -87.67
C ARG A 228 4.91 28.55 -86.93
N HIS A 229 5.89 27.67 -87.14
CA HIS A 229 6.00 26.41 -86.40
C HIS A 229 6.20 26.66 -84.90
N ARG A 230 7.15 27.52 -84.53
CA ARG A 230 7.40 27.91 -83.12
C ARG A 230 6.18 28.57 -82.48
N GLU A 231 5.55 29.52 -83.17
CA GLU A 231 4.30 30.14 -82.69
C GLU A 231 3.18 29.12 -82.49
N LEU A 232 3.11 28.12 -83.35
CA LEU A 232 2.12 27.06 -83.22
C LEU A 232 2.44 26.14 -82.02
N GLU A 233 3.72 25.86 -81.74
CA GLU A 233 4.14 25.09 -80.56
C GLU A 233 3.77 25.83 -79.27
N GLU A 234 4.01 27.13 -79.20
CA GLU A 234 3.62 27.98 -78.07
C GLU A 234 2.10 27.99 -77.86
N ARG A 235 1.32 28.14 -78.94
CA ARG A 235 -0.15 28.07 -78.88
C ARG A 235 -0.66 26.69 -78.48
N ALA A 236 -0.01 25.62 -78.95
CA ALA A 236 -0.36 24.26 -78.56
C ALA A 236 -0.08 24.02 -77.07
N GLU A 237 1.01 24.57 -76.51
CA GLU A 237 1.30 24.50 -75.08
C GLU A 237 0.28 25.25 -74.23
N LEU A 238 -0.10 26.48 -74.64
CA LEU A 238 -1.18 27.22 -73.97
C LEU A 238 -2.49 26.42 -74.00
N ARG A 239 -2.84 25.85 -75.16
CA ARG A 239 -4.04 25.02 -75.29
C ARG A 239 -4.00 23.75 -74.44
N ARG A 240 -2.81 23.15 -74.27
CA ARG A 240 -2.60 21.99 -73.39
C ARG A 240 -2.86 22.35 -71.93
N LEU A 241 -2.38 23.51 -71.48
CA LEU A 241 -2.66 24.01 -70.13
C LEU A 241 -4.16 24.23 -69.93
N GLU A 242 -4.84 24.88 -70.88
CA GLU A 242 -6.30 25.08 -70.80
C GLU A 242 -7.08 23.75 -70.73
N LEU A 243 -6.70 22.75 -71.52
CA LEU A 243 -7.33 21.42 -71.50
C LEU A 243 -7.02 20.66 -70.21
N ARG A 244 -5.80 20.79 -69.67
CA ARG A 244 -5.42 20.20 -68.37
C ARG A 244 -6.22 20.83 -67.24
N ASP A 245 -6.43 22.13 -67.28
CA ASP A 245 -7.20 22.86 -66.28
C ASP A 245 -8.69 22.48 -66.36
N ALA A 246 -9.23 22.34 -67.58
CA ALA A 246 -10.60 21.83 -67.78
C ALA A 246 -10.76 20.39 -67.27
N LEU A 247 -9.79 19.50 -67.55
CA LEU A 247 -9.73 18.14 -67.01
C LEU A 247 -9.73 18.12 -65.49
N GLY A 248 -8.87 18.94 -64.87
CA GLY A 248 -8.80 19.10 -63.42
C GLY A 248 -10.12 19.56 -62.83
N LEU A 249 -10.81 20.51 -63.47
CA LEU A 249 -12.11 20.99 -63.03
C LEU A 249 -13.19 19.89 -63.11
N PHE A 250 -13.24 19.13 -64.20
CA PHE A 250 -14.22 18.04 -64.34
C PHE A 250 -13.97 16.91 -63.34
N ALA A 251 -12.72 16.53 -63.13
CA ALA A 251 -12.34 15.54 -62.12
C ALA A 251 -12.71 16.02 -60.71
N ALA A 252 -12.42 17.30 -60.39
CA ALA A 252 -12.78 17.90 -59.11
C ALA A 252 -14.31 17.94 -58.88
N ARG A 253 -15.10 18.24 -59.92
CA ARG A 253 -16.57 18.21 -59.86
C ARG A 253 -17.12 16.81 -59.62
N SER A 254 -16.65 15.84 -60.40
CA SER A 254 -17.04 14.42 -60.25
C SER A 254 -16.73 13.91 -58.83
N GLU A 255 -15.55 14.24 -58.32
CA GLU A 255 -15.13 13.86 -56.96
C GLU A 255 -15.93 14.61 -55.88
N ALA A 256 -16.26 15.89 -56.09
CA ALA A 256 -17.13 16.66 -55.21
C ALA A 256 -18.55 16.07 -55.15
N ASP A 257 -19.12 15.68 -56.29
CA ASP A 257 -20.43 15.03 -56.36
C ASP A 257 -20.41 13.67 -55.64
N ALA A 258 -19.36 12.87 -55.83
CA ALA A 258 -19.18 11.61 -55.13
C ALA A 258 -19.07 11.80 -53.61
N CYS A 259 -18.35 12.83 -53.16
CA CYS A 259 -18.29 13.20 -51.75
C CYS A 259 -19.66 13.65 -51.22
N ALA A 260 -20.38 14.48 -51.97
CA ALA A 260 -21.69 14.99 -51.59
C ALA A 260 -22.75 13.89 -51.47
N LEU A 261 -22.73 12.89 -52.36
CA LEU A 261 -23.60 11.71 -52.30
C LEU A 261 -23.36 10.90 -51.03
N TRP A 262 -22.09 10.57 -50.76
CA TRP A 262 -21.72 9.84 -49.54
C TRP A 262 -22.14 10.61 -48.28
N VAL A 263 -21.91 11.94 -48.26
CA VAL A 263 -22.36 12.80 -47.15
C VAL A 263 -23.87 12.74 -47.00
N GLY A 264 -24.64 12.77 -48.10
CA GLY A 264 -26.10 12.67 -48.05
C GLY A 264 -26.60 11.38 -47.38
N GLU A 265 -26.04 10.24 -47.78
CA GLU A 265 -26.41 8.93 -47.21
C GLU A 265 -26.08 8.85 -45.71
N ARG A 266 -24.87 9.27 -45.32
CA ARG A 266 -24.44 9.24 -43.91
C ARG A 266 -25.15 10.29 -43.07
N GLU A 267 -25.46 11.45 -43.62
CA GLU A 267 -26.25 12.48 -42.93
C GLU A 267 -27.65 11.97 -42.61
N GLN A 268 -28.31 11.27 -43.54
CA GLN A 268 -29.63 10.69 -43.29
C GLN A 268 -29.58 9.62 -42.18
N TRP A 269 -28.51 8.83 -42.13
CA TRP A 269 -28.28 7.90 -41.02
C TRP A 269 -28.10 8.64 -39.69
N LEU A 270 -27.25 9.68 -39.63
CA LEU A 270 -27.03 10.47 -38.41
C LEU A 270 -28.30 11.20 -37.94
N LEU A 271 -29.11 11.70 -38.87
CA LEU A 271 -30.38 12.37 -38.56
C LEU A 271 -31.41 11.38 -38.00
N SER A 272 -31.47 10.16 -38.54
CA SER A 272 -32.38 9.10 -38.04
C SER A 272 -31.86 8.35 -36.81
N MET A 273 -30.57 8.50 -36.48
CA MET A 273 -29.97 7.91 -35.29
C MET A 273 -30.52 8.56 -34.01
N GLU A 274 -31.31 7.79 -33.27
CA GLU A 274 -31.70 8.10 -31.88
C GLU A 274 -30.66 7.53 -30.92
N ILE A 275 -30.42 8.23 -29.80
CA ILE A 275 -29.48 7.77 -28.77
C ILE A 275 -30.30 6.93 -27.76
N PRO A 276 -30.10 5.60 -27.71
CA PRO A 276 -30.89 4.74 -26.84
C PRO A 276 -30.60 4.99 -25.36
N GLU A 277 -31.57 4.69 -24.50
CA GLU A 277 -31.37 4.73 -23.04
C GLU A 277 -30.82 3.41 -22.48
N ARG A 278 -31.02 2.30 -23.20
CA ARG A 278 -30.54 0.97 -22.83
C ARG A 278 -29.08 0.81 -23.22
N ILE A 279 -28.27 0.21 -22.36
CA ILE A 279 -26.82 0.08 -22.58
C ILE A 279 -26.49 -0.84 -23.74
N GLU A 280 -27.21 -1.95 -23.90
CA GLU A 280 -26.92 -2.90 -24.98
C GLU A 280 -27.13 -2.24 -26.35
N ASP A 281 -28.20 -1.44 -26.46
CA ASP A 281 -28.50 -0.69 -27.69
C ASP A 281 -27.55 0.49 -27.89
N LEU A 282 -27.14 1.16 -26.80
CA LEU A 282 -26.20 2.28 -26.81
C LEU A 282 -24.80 1.85 -27.26
N GLU A 283 -24.31 0.69 -26.79
CA GLU A 283 -23.05 0.09 -27.22
C GLU A 283 -23.08 -0.26 -28.71
N VAL A 284 -24.21 -0.80 -29.22
CA VAL A 284 -24.38 -1.07 -30.65
C VAL A 284 -24.30 0.21 -31.46
N VAL A 285 -24.98 1.28 -31.03
CA VAL A 285 -24.91 2.59 -31.70
C VAL A 285 -23.50 3.16 -31.63
N GLN A 286 -22.79 3.00 -30.52
CA GLN A 286 -21.40 3.42 -30.36
C GLN A 286 -20.47 2.69 -31.32
N GLN A 287 -20.51 1.37 -31.38
CA GLN A 287 -19.68 0.59 -32.30
C GLN A 287 -19.92 1.01 -33.76
N ARG A 288 -21.18 1.25 -34.13
CA ARG A 288 -21.52 1.77 -35.47
C ARG A 288 -20.96 3.17 -35.70
N PHE A 289 -21.00 4.05 -34.70
CA PHE A 289 -20.40 5.38 -34.80
C PHE A 289 -18.87 5.31 -34.90
N GLU A 290 -18.22 4.40 -34.18
CA GLU A 290 -16.77 4.17 -34.27
C GLU A 290 -16.35 3.70 -35.67
N THR A 291 -17.19 2.92 -36.37
CA THR A 291 -16.93 2.58 -37.78
C THR A 291 -17.06 3.77 -38.73
N LEU A 292 -17.81 4.81 -38.36
CA LEU A 292 -17.94 6.03 -39.17
C LEU A 292 -16.68 6.90 -39.07
N GLU A 293 -15.96 6.91 -37.95
CA GLU A 293 -14.76 7.74 -37.75
C GLU A 293 -13.65 7.56 -38.80
N PRO A 294 -13.20 6.33 -39.14
CA PRO A 294 -12.21 6.15 -40.20
C PRO A 294 -12.77 6.54 -41.58
N GLU A 295 -14.07 6.35 -41.83
CA GLU A 295 -14.69 6.78 -43.07
C GLU A 295 -14.74 8.32 -43.19
N LEU A 296 -14.99 9.03 -42.08
CA LEU A 296 -14.91 10.50 -42.00
C LEU A 296 -13.50 11.00 -42.32
N ALA A 297 -12.47 10.35 -41.78
CA ALA A 297 -11.08 10.69 -42.06
C ALA A 297 -10.73 10.50 -43.54
N ALA A 298 -11.18 9.39 -44.14
CA ALA A 298 -11.00 9.13 -45.57
C ALA A 298 -11.71 10.18 -46.43
N LEU A 299 -12.94 10.56 -46.09
CA LEU A 299 -13.66 11.61 -46.79
C LEU A 299 -12.97 12.97 -46.64
N ALA A 300 -12.47 13.31 -45.45
CA ALA A 300 -11.75 14.57 -45.21
C ALA A 300 -10.52 14.71 -46.13
N ALA A 301 -9.79 13.62 -46.36
CA ALA A 301 -8.65 13.59 -47.28
C ALA A 301 -9.08 13.82 -48.74
N ARG A 302 -10.21 13.24 -49.17
CA ARG A 302 -10.79 13.45 -50.50
C ARG A 302 -11.24 14.90 -50.71
N VAL A 303 -11.97 15.46 -49.74
CA VAL A 303 -12.38 16.88 -49.74
C VAL A 303 -11.17 17.80 -49.82
N ALA A 304 -10.11 17.55 -49.04
CA ALA A 304 -8.87 18.32 -49.12
C ALA A 304 -8.19 18.23 -50.49
N SER A 305 -8.24 17.06 -51.14
CA SER A 305 -7.72 16.88 -52.51
C SER A 305 -8.47 17.75 -53.52
N VAL A 306 -9.81 17.76 -53.46
CA VAL A 306 -10.65 18.65 -54.30
C VAL A 306 -10.32 20.12 -54.03
N GLY A 307 -10.13 20.49 -52.75
CA GLY A 307 -9.71 21.83 -52.36
C GLY A 307 -8.41 22.26 -53.02
N ARG A 308 -7.35 21.43 -52.96
CA ARG A 308 -6.07 21.75 -53.63
C ARG A 308 -6.22 21.92 -55.14
N VAL A 309 -6.91 21.00 -55.81
CA VAL A 309 -7.10 21.07 -57.27
C VAL A 309 -7.87 22.34 -57.67
N THR A 310 -8.95 22.67 -56.94
CA THR A 310 -9.74 23.87 -57.22
C THR A 310 -8.99 25.16 -56.89
N GLU A 311 -8.10 25.16 -55.90
CA GLU A 311 -7.23 26.30 -55.54
C GLU A 311 -6.14 26.53 -56.60
N GLU A 312 -5.51 25.47 -57.10
CA GLU A 312 -4.58 25.52 -58.24
C GLU A 312 -5.26 26.10 -59.49
N LEU A 313 -6.49 25.67 -59.80
CA LEU A 313 -7.29 26.17 -60.93
C LEU A 313 -7.75 27.62 -60.79
N GLN A 314 -7.88 28.12 -59.55
CA GLN A 314 -8.19 29.54 -59.33
C GLN A 314 -6.98 30.43 -59.62
N GLY A 315 -5.76 29.89 -59.42
CA GLY A 315 -4.50 30.52 -59.79
C GLY A 315 -4.21 30.50 -61.30
N SER A 316 -4.74 29.51 -62.04
CA SER A 316 -4.51 29.35 -63.47
C SER A 316 -5.64 29.94 -64.34
N GLY A 317 -5.50 31.23 -64.69
CA GLY A 317 -6.37 31.90 -65.66
C GLY A 317 -7.80 32.21 -65.18
N ASP A 318 -8.56 32.94 -66.01
CA ASP A 318 -9.91 33.42 -65.62
C ASP A 318 -11.05 32.45 -66.00
N ARG A 319 -10.87 31.60 -67.03
CA ARG A 319 -11.96 30.82 -67.66
C ARG A 319 -12.61 29.77 -66.75
N ASN A 320 -11.84 29.17 -65.82
CA ASN A 320 -12.32 28.11 -64.92
C ASN A 320 -12.43 28.56 -63.44
N ARG A 321 -12.01 29.80 -63.11
CA ARG A 321 -11.86 30.28 -61.73
C ARG A 321 -13.18 30.26 -60.94
N GLU A 322 -14.23 30.84 -61.50
CA GLU A 322 -15.55 30.91 -60.85
C GLU A 322 -16.14 29.51 -60.65
N SER A 323 -16.10 28.68 -61.69
CA SER A 323 -16.54 27.29 -61.63
C SER A 323 -15.79 26.43 -60.60
N ALA A 324 -14.46 26.62 -60.48
CA ALA A 324 -13.65 25.92 -59.48
C ALA A 324 -13.98 26.41 -58.06
N ARG A 325 -14.16 27.73 -57.90
CA ARG A 325 -14.57 28.34 -56.63
C ARG A 325 -15.93 27.84 -56.17
N ASP A 326 -16.94 27.84 -57.04
CA ASP A 326 -18.29 27.38 -56.71
C ASP A 326 -18.29 25.90 -56.30
N THR A 327 -17.53 25.06 -57.03
CA THR A 327 -17.39 23.63 -56.72
C THR A 327 -16.80 23.44 -55.32
N TRP A 328 -15.76 24.21 -54.98
CA TRP A 328 -15.14 24.15 -53.66
C TRP A 328 -16.04 24.66 -52.54
N GLU A 329 -16.65 25.84 -52.72
CA GLU A 329 -17.52 26.44 -51.70
C GLU A 329 -18.71 25.52 -51.38
N GLN A 330 -19.37 24.94 -52.40
CA GLN A 330 -20.48 24.01 -52.19
C GLN A 330 -20.06 22.74 -51.43
N LEU A 331 -18.94 22.12 -51.82
CA LEU A 331 -18.43 20.92 -51.16
C LEU A 331 -18.00 21.21 -49.72
N ARG A 332 -17.25 22.30 -49.50
CA ARG A 332 -16.79 22.73 -48.18
C ARG A 332 -17.96 22.97 -47.25
N ASP A 333 -18.94 23.77 -47.67
CA ASP A 333 -20.09 24.13 -46.84
C ASP A 333 -20.96 22.89 -46.52
N ARG A 334 -21.04 21.92 -47.44
CA ARG A 334 -21.73 20.65 -47.19
C ARG A 334 -20.96 19.77 -46.20
N TRP A 335 -19.64 19.66 -46.37
CA TRP A 335 -18.74 18.91 -45.50
C TRP A 335 -18.72 19.47 -44.07
N GLU A 336 -18.60 20.79 -43.90
CA GLU A 336 -18.57 21.44 -42.59
C GLU A 336 -19.88 21.23 -41.81
N ARG A 337 -21.03 21.37 -42.49
CA ARG A 337 -22.35 21.08 -41.87
C ARG A 337 -22.47 19.64 -41.40
N PHE A 338 -22.06 18.69 -42.24
CA PHE A 338 -22.10 17.27 -41.90
C PHE A 338 -21.12 16.92 -40.77
N ARG A 339 -19.90 17.46 -40.80
CA ARG A 339 -18.91 17.30 -39.72
C ARG A 339 -19.45 17.83 -38.39
N ALA A 340 -20.10 19.00 -38.40
CA ALA A 340 -20.73 19.55 -37.21
C ALA A 340 -21.88 18.66 -36.69
N LEU A 341 -22.67 18.04 -37.57
CA LEU A 341 -23.69 17.08 -37.17
C LEU A 341 -23.08 15.82 -36.53
N ALA A 342 -22.06 15.23 -37.18
CA ALA A 342 -21.36 14.06 -36.66
C ALA A 342 -20.77 14.36 -35.26
N GLU A 343 -20.11 15.50 -35.09
CA GLU A 343 -19.53 15.89 -33.80
C GLU A 343 -20.61 16.07 -32.72
N ARG A 344 -21.74 16.72 -33.04
CA ARG A 344 -22.87 16.85 -32.10
C ARG A 344 -23.41 15.48 -31.68
N LYS A 345 -23.54 14.55 -32.61
CA LYS A 345 -24.01 13.17 -32.33
C LYS A 345 -22.98 12.40 -31.49
N LYS A 346 -21.68 12.56 -31.76
CA LYS A 346 -20.59 12.00 -30.95
C LYS A 346 -20.65 12.49 -29.50
N VAL A 347 -20.71 13.81 -29.30
CA VAL A 347 -20.79 14.41 -27.97
C VAL A 347 -22.01 13.89 -27.21
N ALA A 348 -23.18 13.84 -27.86
CA ALA A 348 -24.40 13.35 -27.22
C ALA A 348 -24.33 11.84 -26.88
N LEU A 349 -23.70 11.03 -27.73
CA LEU A 349 -23.48 9.61 -27.49
C LEU A 349 -22.52 9.38 -26.30
N THR A 350 -21.38 10.07 -26.28
CA THR A 350 -20.41 10.01 -25.17
C THR A 350 -21.05 10.48 -23.86
N ALA A 351 -21.85 11.55 -23.92
CA ALA A 351 -22.63 12.05 -22.79
C ALA A 351 -23.57 10.98 -22.22
N ALA A 352 -24.33 10.28 -23.07
CA ALA A 352 -25.22 9.19 -22.64
C ALA A 352 -24.45 8.00 -22.03
N LEU A 353 -23.32 7.61 -22.62
CA LEU A 353 -22.45 6.53 -22.12
C LEU A 353 -21.91 6.84 -20.74
N ASN A 354 -21.42 8.06 -20.52
CA ASN A 354 -20.90 8.48 -19.22
C ASN A 354 -21.98 8.42 -18.12
N ILE A 355 -23.21 8.84 -18.41
CA ILE A 355 -24.33 8.72 -17.47
C ILE A 355 -24.65 7.27 -17.16
N HIS A 356 -24.62 6.38 -18.16
CA HIS A 356 -24.91 4.97 -17.94
C HIS A 356 -23.84 4.30 -17.09
N ASN A 357 -22.56 4.52 -17.41
CA ASN A 357 -21.43 4.00 -16.63
C ASN A 357 -21.52 4.47 -15.17
N PHE A 358 -21.79 5.76 -14.95
CA PHE A 358 -22.00 6.31 -13.62
C PHE A 358 -23.14 5.58 -12.86
N ARG A 359 -24.29 5.34 -13.51
CA ARG A 359 -25.42 4.60 -12.90
C ARG A 359 -25.06 3.15 -12.57
N LEU A 360 -24.32 2.49 -13.46
CA LEU A 360 -23.86 1.12 -13.24
C LEU A 360 -22.96 1.06 -12.01
N GLU A 361 -21.95 1.93 -11.92
CA GLU A 361 -21.05 1.97 -10.76
C GLU A 361 -21.79 2.34 -9.46
N CYS A 362 -22.80 3.22 -9.53
CA CYS A 362 -23.68 3.50 -8.41
C CYS A 362 -24.43 2.24 -7.96
N HIS A 363 -25.03 1.50 -8.90
CA HIS A 363 -25.78 0.28 -8.59
C HIS A 363 -24.88 -0.83 -8.01
N GLU A 364 -23.69 -1.03 -8.57
CA GLU A 364 -22.70 -1.98 -8.04
C GLU A 364 -22.26 -1.61 -6.63
N THR A 365 -21.98 -0.33 -6.38
CA THR A 365 -21.60 0.18 -5.05
C THR A 365 -22.76 0.01 -4.05
N ARG A 366 -24.01 0.22 -4.46
CA ARG A 366 -25.21 -0.10 -3.65
C ARG A 366 -25.30 -1.60 -3.35
N GLY A 367 -25.05 -2.46 -4.33
CA GLY A 367 -25.00 -3.91 -4.15
C GLY A 367 -23.95 -4.31 -3.11
N TRP A 368 -22.74 -3.75 -3.21
CA TRP A 368 -21.67 -3.99 -2.26
C TRP A 368 -22.01 -3.52 -0.84
N MET A 369 -22.60 -2.34 -0.68
CA MET A 369 -23.08 -1.85 0.63
C MET A 369 -24.16 -2.75 1.24
N ARG A 370 -25.10 -3.24 0.43
CA ARG A 370 -26.14 -4.18 0.89
C ARG A 370 -25.56 -5.52 1.32
N GLU A 371 -24.59 -6.05 0.57
CA GLU A 371 -23.87 -7.27 0.93
C GLU A 371 -23.16 -7.11 2.29
N LYS A 372 -22.45 -5.99 2.50
CA LYS A 372 -21.80 -5.72 3.80
C LYS A 372 -22.81 -5.56 4.92
N THR A 373 -23.95 -4.91 4.66
CA THR A 373 -25.03 -4.79 5.65
C THR A 373 -25.55 -6.17 6.05
N ALA A 374 -25.84 -7.04 5.07
CA ALA A 374 -26.28 -8.41 5.31
C ALA A 374 -25.22 -9.24 6.07
N ALA A 375 -23.94 -9.07 5.75
CA ALA A 375 -22.84 -9.74 6.44
C ALA A 375 -22.73 -9.32 7.92
N ILE A 376 -22.98 -8.05 8.23
CA ILE A 376 -23.05 -7.54 9.61
C ILE A 376 -24.28 -8.14 10.31
N GLU A 377 -25.45 -8.15 9.67
CA GLU A 377 -26.68 -8.68 10.26
C GLU A 377 -26.60 -10.19 10.55
N ALA A 378 -25.94 -10.96 9.67
CA ALA A 378 -25.69 -12.39 9.87
C ALA A 378 -24.90 -12.68 11.15
N THR A 379 -24.14 -11.70 11.67
CA THR A 379 -23.43 -11.88 12.94
C THR A 379 -24.35 -11.88 14.17
N ARG A 380 -25.61 -11.45 14.07
CA ARG A 380 -26.53 -11.30 15.22
C ARG A 380 -26.79 -12.61 15.98
N ALA A 381 -26.80 -13.75 15.30
CA ALA A 381 -27.03 -15.06 15.92
C ALA A 381 -25.78 -15.66 16.58
N LEU A 382 -24.60 -15.07 16.36
CA LEU A 382 -23.32 -15.55 16.85
C LEU A 382 -22.94 -14.72 18.08
N GLY A 383 -22.61 -15.38 19.20
CA GLY A 383 -22.14 -14.72 20.41
C GLY A 383 -22.89 -15.16 21.66
N ARG A 384 -22.57 -16.36 22.17
CA ARG A 384 -23.02 -16.82 23.49
C ARG A 384 -21.91 -16.82 24.53
N ASP A 385 -20.65 -16.77 24.11
CA ASP A 385 -19.47 -16.82 24.97
C ASP A 385 -18.47 -15.70 24.64
N LEU A 386 -17.56 -15.41 25.57
CA LEU A 386 -16.60 -14.30 25.46
C LEU A 386 -15.63 -14.48 24.29
N ALA A 387 -15.23 -15.73 23.99
CA ALA A 387 -14.34 -16.05 22.86
C ALA A 387 -15.04 -15.77 21.52
N GLY A 388 -16.28 -16.24 21.34
CA GLY A 388 -17.08 -15.97 20.16
C GLY A 388 -17.36 -14.48 19.95
N ILE A 389 -17.70 -13.74 21.02
CA ILE A 389 -17.89 -12.28 20.96
C ILE A 389 -16.61 -11.56 20.55
N THR A 390 -15.45 -11.96 21.08
CA THR A 390 -14.15 -11.35 20.74
C THR A 390 -13.76 -11.62 19.29
N ALA A 391 -14.00 -12.84 18.79
CA ALA A 391 -13.78 -13.18 17.38
C ALA A 391 -14.68 -12.35 16.45
N LEU A 392 -15.95 -12.15 16.81
CA LEU A 392 -16.87 -11.31 16.04
C LEU A 392 -16.50 -9.82 16.07
N GLN A 393 -16.01 -9.31 17.20
CA GLN A 393 -15.43 -7.96 17.28
C GLN A 393 -14.24 -7.82 16.34
N GLY A 394 -13.34 -8.80 16.32
CA GLY A 394 -12.23 -8.85 15.36
C GLY A 394 -12.72 -8.82 13.91
N LYS A 395 -13.75 -9.61 13.57
CA LYS A 395 -14.36 -9.61 12.23
C LYS A 395 -14.97 -8.27 11.85
N LEU A 396 -15.69 -7.60 12.75
CA LEU A 396 -16.27 -6.26 12.51
C LEU A 396 -15.20 -5.16 12.42
N SER A 397 -14.11 -5.26 13.19
CA SER A 397 -12.97 -4.36 13.03
C SER A 397 -12.26 -4.58 11.68
N GLY A 398 -12.21 -5.83 11.21
CA GLY A 398 -11.67 -6.17 9.90
C GLY A 398 -12.48 -5.58 8.73
N MET A 399 -13.80 -5.46 8.90
CA MET A 399 -14.70 -4.78 7.94
C MET A 399 -14.42 -3.29 7.82
N GLY A 400 -13.66 -2.67 8.73
CA GLY A 400 -13.27 -1.25 8.64
C GLY A 400 -12.59 -0.90 7.31
N ARG A 401 -11.73 -1.77 6.79
CA ARG A 401 -11.08 -1.56 5.48
C ARG A 401 -12.07 -1.54 4.32
N ASP A 402 -13.08 -2.39 4.37
CA ASP A 402 -14.15 -2.43 3.36
C ASP A 402 -14.98 -1.14 3.42
N LEU A 403 -15.29 -0.66 4.63
CA LEU A 403 -16.00 0.60 4.84
C LEU A 403 -15.18 1.80 4.33
N ASP A 404 -13.88 1.83 4.58
CA ASP A 404 -12.99 2.88 4.07
C ASP A 404 -12.93 2.88 2.54
N ALA A 405 -12.87 1.69 1.92
CA ALA A 405 -12.88 1.54 0.47
C ALA A 405 -14.21 1.97 -0.15
N ILE A 406 -15.36 1.58 0.44
CA ILE A 406 -16.69 2.06 0.05
C ILE A 406 -16.75 3.59 0.16
N GLN A 407 -16.26 4.16 1.26
CA GLN A 407 -16.23 5.61 1.44
C GLN A 407 -15.38 6.31 0.37
N GLY A 408 -14.25 5.71 -0.01
CA GLY A 408 -13.43 6.17 -1.13
C GLY A 408 -14.22 6.20 -2.44
N LYS A 409 -14.88 5.08 -2.79
CA LYS A 409 -15.67 4.98 -4.01
C LYS A 409 -16.85 5.96 -4.05
N LEU A 410 -17.51 6.19 -2.90
CA LEU A 410 -18.56 7.21 -2.79
C LEU A 410 -18.05 8.63 -3.06
N ARG A 411 -16.81 8.97 -2.66
CA ARG A 411 -16.22 10.28 -2.99
C ARG A 411 -15.97 10.42 -4.49
N GLU A 412 -15.46 9.36 -5.12
CA GLU A 412 -15.24 9.32 -6.57
C GLU A 412 -16.56 9.50 -7.33
N LEU A 413 -17.57 8.70 -6.99
CA LEU A 413 -18.91 8.79 -7.60
C LEU A 413 -19.55 10.15 -7.37
N ARG A 414 -19.39 10.75 -6.18
CA ARG A 414 -19.91 12.10 -5.94
C ARG A 414 -19.23 13.13 -6.84
N ALA A 415 -17.90 13.09 -6.97
CA ALA A 415 -17.16 14.01 -7.83
C ALA A 415 -17.51 13.82 -9.32
N GLU A 416 -17.64 12.57 -9.76
CA GLU A 416 -18.09 12.25 -11.11
C GLU A 416 -19.53 12.72 -11.35
N GLY A 417 -20.44 12.47 -10.41
CA GLY A 417 -21.82 12.94 -10.49
C GLY A 417 -21.93 14.47 -10.52
N GLU A 418 -21.10 15.20 -9.77
CA GLU A 418 -21.01 16.68 -9.83
C GLU A 418 -20.52 17.17 -11.20
N LYS A 419 -19.51 16.50 -11.78
CA LYS A 419 -19.03 16.79 -13.14
C LYS A 419 -20.13 16.55 -14.18
N LEU A 420 -20.81 15.40 -14.12
CA LEU A 420 -21.88 15.03 -15.05
C LEU A 420 -23.09 15.96 -14.96
N GLN A 421 -23.41 16.47 -13.76
CA GLN A 421 -24.44 17.50 -13.59
C GLN A 421 -24.09 18.81 -14.30
N GLY A 422 -22.80 19.18 -14.35
CA GLY A 422 -22.33 20.36 -15.06
C GLY A 422 -22.33 20.17 -16.59
N GLU A 423 -22.00 18.97 -17.05
CA GLU A 423 -21.99 18.62 -18.48
C GLU A 423 -23.41 18.41 -19.05
N GLN A 424 -24.35 17.90 -18.25
CA GLN A 424 -25.73 17.58 -18.64
C GLN A 424 -26.76 18.10 -17.61
N PRO A 425 -27.07 19.41 -17.62
CA PRO A 425 -27.97 20.02 -16.65
C PRO A 425 -29.38 19.42 -16.65
N GLU A 426 -29.85 18.94 -17.79
CA GLU A 426 -31.17 18.32 -17.96
C GLU A 426 -31.32 17.00 -17.20
N ARG A 427 -30.23 16.24 -17.00
CA ARG A 427 -30.20 15.00 -16.21
C ARG A 427 -29.72 15.18 -14.78
N ALA A 428 -29.41 16.42 -14.37
CA ALA A 428 -28.86 16.70 -13.05
C ALA A 428 -29.81 16.30 -11.89
N ALA A 429 -31.13 16.33 -12.10
CA ALA A 429 -32.10 15.86 -11.10
C ALA A 429 -31.96 14.35 -10.83
N GLU A 430 -31.87 13.54 -11.88
CA GLU A 430 -31.73 12.08 -11.80
C GLU A 430 -30.40 11.69 -11.15
N ILE A 431 -29.29 12.36 -11.51
CA ILE A 431 -27.96 12.12 -10.91
C ILE A 431 -27.99 12.43 -9.40
N ARG A 432 -28.65 13.53 -8.99
CA ARG A 432 -28.79 13.88 -7.57
C ARG A 432 -29.61 12.87 -6.80
N GLU A 433 -30.64 12.29 -7.41
CA GLU A 433 -31.44 11.25 -6.78
C GLU A 433 -30.62 9.96 -6.57
N GLU A 434 -29.84 9.54 -7.56
CA GLU A 434 -28.94 8.38 -7.43
C GLU A 434 -27.89 8.58 -6.33
N LEU A 435 -27.24 9.76 -6.29
CA LEU A 435 -26.31 10.11 -5.21
C LEU A 435 -27.00 10.16 -3.85
N ALA A 436 -28.20 10.73 -3.74
CA ALA A 436 -28.95 10.72 -2.48
C ALA A 436 -29.28 9.29 -2.02
N GLY A 437 -29.59 8.40 -2.96
CA GLY A 437 -29.83 6.98 -2.72
C GLY A 437 -28.58 6.25 -2.20
N LEU A 438 -27.41 6.47 -2.82
CA LEU A 438 -26.13 5.95 -2.34
C LEU A 438 -25.83 6.40 -0.91
N GLU A 439 -26.02 7.67 -0.62
CA GLU A 439 -25.72 8.27 0.67
C GLU A 439 -26.65 7.73 1.77
N ALA A 440 -27.92 7.48 1.44
CA ALA A 440 -28.88 6.87 2.34
C ALA A 440 -28.49 5.42 2.70
N GLU A 441 -28.08 4.63 1.70
CA GLU A 441 -27.61 3.24 1.89
C GLU A 441 -26.31 3.20 2.70
N TRP A 442 -25.39 4.13 2.44
CA TRP A 442 -24.15 4.27 3.21
C TRP A 442 -24.42 4.58 4.68
N GLU A 443 -25.30 5.54 4.95
CA GLU A 443 -25.67 5.86 6.33
C GLU A 443 -26.43 4.71 7.00
N ALA A 444 -27.21 3.93 6.25
CA ALA A 444 -27.83 2.71 6.77
C ALA A 444 -26.78 1.65 7.17
N LEU A 445 -25.79 1.39 6.32
CA LEU A 445 -24.67 0.49 6.61
C LEU A 445 -23.89 0.97 7.85
N ARG A 446 -23.55 2.27 7.94
CA ARG A 446 -22.85 2.83 9.11
C ARG A 446 -23.67 2.73 10.40
N ARG A 447 -24.99 2.92 10.33
CA ARG A 447 -25.88 2.71 11.48
C ARG A 447 -25.90 1.23 11.89
N CYS A 448 -26.00 0.32 10.93
CA CYS A 448 -25.98 -1.13 11.19
C CYS A 448 -24.66 -1.57 11.85
N HIS A 449 -23.53 -1.12 11.31
CA HIS A 449 -22.19 -1.40 11.86
C HIS A 449 -22.05 -0.89 13.30
N ARG A 450 -22.34 0.40 13.55
CA ARG A 450 -22.27 1.00 14.89
C ARG A 450 -23.19 0.31 15.90
N SER A 451 -24.44 0.08 15.52
CA SER A 451 -25.42 -0.61 16.39
C SER A 451 -24.93 -2.02 16.75
N ARG A 452 -24.31 -2.73 15.80
CA ARG A 452 -23.75 -4.07 16.07
C ARG A 452 -22.51 -4.01 16.96
N GLU A 453 -21.61 -3.05 16.76
CA GLU A 453 -20.45 -2.84 17.64
C GLU A 453 -20.87 -2.52 19.08
N GLU A 454 -21.84 -1.62 19.26
CA GLU A 454 -22.40 -1.28 20.57
C GLU A 454 -23.02 -2.49 21.26
N SER A 455 -23.85 -3.25 20.53
CA SER A 455 -24.47 -4.48 21.02
C SER A 455 -23.45 -5.53 21.44
N LEU A 456 -22.40 -5.77 20.63
CA LEU A 456 -21.32 -6.69 21.00
C LEU A 456 -20.48 -6.17 22.17
N GLY A 457 -20.27 -4.86 22.27
CA GLY A 457 -19.63 -4.22 23.41
C GLY A 457 -20.41 -4.44 24.71
N GLN A 458 -21.74 -4.31 24.68
CA GLN A 458 -22.62 -4.61 25.80
C GLN A 458 -22.56 -6.11 26.16
N ALA A 459 -22.65 -7.00 25.17
CA ALA A 459 -22.56 -8.45 25.39
C ALA A 459 -21.20 -8.87 25.99
N ARG A 460 -20.09 -8.26 25.54
CA ARG A 460 -18.76 -8.47 26.12
C ARG A 460 -18.68 -8.04 27.58
N ARG A 461 -19.24 -6.87 27.92
CA ARG A 461 -19.29 -6.38 29.30
C ARG A 461 -20.11 -7.31 30.19
N LEU A 462 -21.27 -7.77 29.72
CA LEU A 462 -22.11 -8.73 30.42
C LEU A 462 -21.37 -10.06 30.66
N GLN A 463 -20.73 -10.63 29.64
CA GLN A 463 -19.99 -11.89 29.79
C GLN A 463 -18.78 -11.76 30.72
N GLY A 464 -18.05 -10.64 30.66
CA GLY A 464 -16.98 -10.34 31.62
C GLY A 464 -17.52 -10.27 33.05
N PHE A 465 -18.64 -9.57 33.24
CA PHE A 465 -19.32 -9.51 34.53
C PHE A 465 -19.78 -10.88 35.04
N LEU A 466 -20.38 -11.72 34.20
CA LEU A 466 -20.82 -13.07 34.59
C LEU A 466 -19.66 -13.97 35.02
N ARG A 467 -18.49 -13.84 34.37
CA ARG A 467 -17.25 -14.53 34.76
C ARG A 467 -16.77 -14.06 36.14
N ASP A 468 -16.69 -12.75 36.35
CA ASP A 468 -16.20 -12.17 37.59
C ASP A 468 -17.16 -12.47 38.76
N LEU A 469 -18.47 -12.45 38.50
CA LEU A 469 -19.50 -12.89 39.44
C LEU A 469 -19.33 -14.36 39.82
N ALA A 470 -19.09 -15.25 38.85
CA ALA A 470 -18.86 -16.67 39.14
C ALA A 470 -17.59 -16.90 39.97
N ALA A 471 -16.52 -16.13 39.72
CA ALA A 471 -15.30 -16.18 40.53
C ALA A 471 -15.54 -15.72 41.98
N LEU A 472 -16.30 -14.64 42.17
CA LEU A 472 -16.69 -14.15 43.49
C LEU A 472 -17.56 -15.17 44.23
N GLN A 473 -18.55 -15.76 43.56
CA GLN A 473 -19.40 -16.82 44.14
C GLN A 473 -18.55 -18.02 44.59
N ALA A 474 -17.61 -18.48 43.76
CA ALA A 474 -16.72 -19.59 44.11
C ALA A 474 -15.80 -19.27 45.30
N TRP A 475 -15.28 -18.03 45.37
CA TRP A 475 -14.54 -17.57 46.54
C TRP A 475 -15.41 -17.55 47.80
N LEU A 476 -16.63 -16.98 47.70
CA LEU A 476 -17.56 -16.86 48.82
C LEU A 476 -17.91 -18.22 49.41
N SER A 477 -18.19 -19.23 48.57
CA SER A 477 -18.44 -20.60 49.02
C SER A 477 -17.24 -21.21 49.76
N ARG A 478 -16.01 -21.05 49.24
CA ARG A 478 -14.79 -21.56 49.89
C ARG A 478 -14.53 -20.88 51.24
N THR A 479 -14.63 -19.56 51.29
CA THR A 479 -14.38 -18.78 52.51
C THR A 479 -15.44 -19.05 53.57
N ARG A 480 -16.71 -19.22 53.18
CA ARG A 480 -17.79 -19.62 54.10
C ARG A 480 -17.53 -21.01 54.71
N ALA A 481 -17.07 -21.97 53.91
CA ALA A 481 -16.71 -23.29 54.42
C ALA A 481 -15.54 -23.20 55.43
N ALA A 482 -14.52 -22.38 55.14
CA ALA A 482 -13.39 -22.18 56.06
C ALA A 482 -13.80 -21.47 57.36
N ALA A 483 -14.58 -20.40 57.28
CA ALA A 483 -15.08 -19.65 58.43
C ALA A 483 -16.04 -20.49 59.30
N GLY A 484 -16.70 -21.48 58.72
CA GLY A 484 -17.66 -22.37 59.38
C GLY A 484 -17.09 -23.66 59.95
N SER A 485 -15.76 -23.81 60.02
CA SER A 485 -15.15 -25.00 60.65
C SER A 485 -15.66 -25.19 62.09
N GLU A 486 -16.00 -26.43 62.43
CA GLU A 486 -16.45 -26.83 63.77
C GLU A 486 -15.29 -27.34 64.65
N ASP A 487 -14.04 -27.32 64.15
CA ASP A 487 -12.89 -27.91 64.84
C ASP A 487 -12.58 -27.16 66.14
N VAL A 488 -12.56 -27.84 67.28
CA VAL A 488 -12.27 -27.23 68.59
C VAL A 488 -10.78 -27.41 68.90
N PRO A 489 -10.01 -26.32 69.14
CA PRO A 489 -8.59 -26.44 69.43
C PRO A 489 -8.27 -27.22 70.70
N ALA A 490 -7.31 -28.15 70.65
CA ALA A 490 -6.98 -29.02 71.77
C ALA A 490 -5.90 -28.44 72.71
N SER A 491 -5.21 -27.39 72.29
CA SER A 491 -4.17 -26.72 73.08
C SER A 491 -4.18 -25.21 72.90
N LEU A 492 -3.49 -24.48 73.79
CA LEU A 492 -3.34 -23.03 73.68
C LEU A 492 -2.70 -22.62 72.34
N ALA A 493 -1.63 -23.31 71.92
CA ALA A 493 -0.92 -23.00 70.69
C ALA A 493 -1.77 -23.22 69.44
N GLU A 494 -2.58 -24.29 69.42
CA GLU A 494 -3.56 -24.53 68.36
C GLU A 494 -4.66 -23.47 68.37
N ALA A 495 -5.17 -23.09 69.54
CA ALA A 495 -6.23 -22.08 69.67
C ALA A 495 -5.76 -20.71 69.15
N GLU A 496 -4.56 -20.28 69.55
CA GLU A 496 -3.94 -19.04 69.06
C GLU A 496 -3.57 -19.11 67.57
N GLY A 497 -3.19 -20.29 67.07
CA GLY A 497 -2.93 -20.53 65.65
C GLY A 497 -4.20 -20.40 64.81
N SER A 498 -5.27 -21.09 65.20
CA SER A 498 -6.57 -21.03 64.54
C SER A 498 -7.19 -19.63 64.62
N LEU A 499 -7.04 -18.92 65.74
CA LEU A 499 -7.49 -17.53 65.87
C LEU A 499 -6.77 -16.60 64.89
N ARG A 500 -5.44 -16.69 64.78
CA ARG A 500 -4.66 -15.91 63.80
C ARG A 500 -5.04 -16.22 62.35
N GLN A 501 -5.29 -17.49 62.03
CA GLN A 501 -5.79 -17.86 60.70
C GLN A 501 -7.18 -17.28 60.44
N HIS A 502 -8.07 -17.29 61.43
CA HIS A 502 -9.41 -16.71 61.32
C HIS A 502 -9.41 -15.18 61.20
N GLU A 503 -8.46 -14.50 61.85
CA GLU A 503 -8.16 -13.08 61.66
C GLU A 503 -7.62 -12.78 60.26
N SER A 504 -6.80 -13.67 59.68
CA SER A 504 -6.39 -13.56 58.28
C SER A 504 -7.58 -13.69 57.32
N LEU A 505 -8.57 -14.54 57.62
CA LEU A 505 -9.80 -14.58 56.83
C LEU A 505 -10.57 -13.26 56.92
N ARG A 506 -10.53 -12.55 58.07
CA ARG A 506 -11.19 -11.26 58.22
C ARG A 506 -10.63 -10.19 57.29
N THR A 507 -9.30 -10.17 57.11
CA THR A 507 -8.65 -9.22 56.20
C THR A 507 -9.02 -9.53 54.75
N GLU A 508 -9.06 -10.81 54.37
CA GLU A 508 -9.50 -11.26 53.04
C GLU A 508 -10.98 -10.88 52.77
N ILE A 509 -11.89 -11.16 53.71
CA ILE A 509 -13.31 -10.78 53.62
C ILE A 509 -13.46 -9.26 53.45
N SER A 510 -12.62 -8.48 54.15
CA SER A 510 -12.65 -7.02 54.05
C SER A 510 -12.21 -6.53 52.66
N HIS A 511 -11.21 -7.19 52.06
CA HIS A 511 -10.75 -6.89 50.70
C HIS A 511 -11.84 -7.15 49.65
N TYR A 512 -12.43 -8.36 49.68
CA TYR A 512 -13.51 -8.75 48.77
C TYR A 512 -14.82 -7.97 49.02
N GLY A 513 -14.94 -7.24 50.14
CA GLY A 513 -16.09 -6.38 50.39
C GLY A 513 -16.27 -5.29 49.33
N ALA A 514 -15.16 -4.78 48.77
CA ALA A 514 -15.22 -3.85 47.64
C ALA A 514 -15.72 -4.56 46.36
N ASP A 515 -15.22 -5.75 46.08
CA ASP A 515 -15.61 -6.55 44.91
C ASP A 515 -17.08 -6.97 44.96
N TYR A 516 -17.59 -7.35 46.13
CA TYR A 516 -19.00 -7.63 46.35
C TYR A 516 -19.89 -6.41 46.06
N ARG A 517 -19.54 -5.23 46.62
CA ARG A 517 -20.29 -3.99 46.35
C ARG A 517 -20.23 -3.60 44.87
N SER A 518 -19.08 -3.78 44.24
CA SER A 518 -18.87 -3.54 42.82
C SER A 518 -19.73 -4.48 41.97
N ALA A 519 -19.70 -5.79 42.26
CA ALA A 519 -20.51 -6.79 41.58
C ALA A 519 -22.01 -6.51 41.73
N ARG A 520 -22.45 -6.05 42.90
CA ARG A 520 -23.83 -5.60 43.14
C ARG A 520 -24.23 -4.37 42.34
N ALA A 521 -23.36 -3.35 42.31
CA ALA A 521 -23.61 -2.15 41.53
C ALA A 521 -23.66 -2.44 40.03
N ALA A 522 -22.68 -3.20 39.52
CA ALA A 522 -22.63 -3.64 38.13
C ALA A 522 -23.83 -4.52 37.76
N GLY A 523 -24.23 -5.46 38.62
CA GLY A 523 -25.41 -6.30 38.42
C GLY A 523 -26.71 -5.50 38.32
N ARG A 524 -26.89 -4.47 39.17
CA ARG A 524 -28.04 -3.57 39.09
C ARG A 524 -28.09 -2.79 37.79
N GLU A 525 -26.95 -2.28 37.33
CA GLU A 525 -26.87 -1.52 36.07
C GLU A 525 -27.12 -2.42 34.85
N VAL A 526 -26.58 -3.64 34.86
CA VAL A 526 -26.75 -4.63 33.78
C VAL A 526 -28.20 -5.13 33.68
N THR A 527 -28.91 -5.24 34.80
CA THR A 527 -30.32 -5.71 34.84
C THR A 527 -31.33 -4.56 34.81
N ARG A 528 -30.88 -3.30 34.78
CA ARG A 528 -31.73 -2.11 34.87
C ARG A 528 -32.72 -2.04 33.70
N GLY A 529 -34.01 -2.12 34.02
CA GLY A 529 -35.09 -2.02 33.02
C GLY A 529 -35.19 -3.22 32.07
N GLN A 530 -34.47 -4.31 32.33
CA GLN A 530 -34.53 -5.54 31.54
C GLN A 530 -35.46 -6.57 32.21
N THR A 531 -36.34 -7.18 31.43
CA THR A 531 -37.35 -8.16 31.90
C THR A 531 -37.20 -9.53 31.24
N ASP A 532 -36.11 -9.75 30.50
CA ASP A 532 -35.85 -11.03 29.86
C ASP A 532 -35.43 -12.10 30.89
N ALA A 533 -35.60 -13.38 30.53
CA ALA A 533 -35.33 -14.49 31.43
C ALA A 533 -33.87 -14.55 31.92
N GLN A 534 -32.91 -14.05 31.15
CA GLN A 534 -31.49 -14.03 31.57
C GLN A 534 -31.28 -12.96 32.65
N SER A 535 -31.90 -11.80 32.52
CA SER A 535 -31.90 -10.75 33.55
C SER A 535 -32.56 -11.22 34.85
N LEU A 536 -33.69 -11.94 34.77
CA LEU A 536 -34.35 -12.52 35.96
C LEU A 536 -33.46 -13.57 36.65
N SER A 537 -32.80 -14.44 35.89
CA SER A 537 -31.85 -15.42 36.45
C SER A 537 -30.64 -14.73 37.10
N LEU A 538 -30.13 -13.65 36.49
CA LEU A 538 -29.04 -12.86 37.05
C LEU A 538 -29.46 -12.15 38.35
N LEU A 539 -30.69 -11.63 38.44
CA LEU A 539 -31.23 -11.05 39.66
C LEU A 539 -31.33 -12.06 40.80
N GLN A 540 -31.80 -13.29 40.51
CA GLN A 540 -31.82 -14.37 41.50
C GLN A 540 -30.42 -14.76 41.98
N ARG A 541 -29.44 -14.85 41.06
CA ARG A 541 -28.02 -15.06 41.42
C ARG A 541 -27.48 -13.89 42.26
N LEU A 542 -27.94 -12.69 41.93
CA LEU A 542 -27.93 -11.46 42.72
C LEU A 542 -28.28 -11.78 44.17
N GLU A 543 -29.56 -11.93 44.45
CA GLU A 543 -30.12 -12.17 45.77
C GLU A 543 -29.41 -13.31 46.54
N ALA A 544 -29.09 -14.43 45.87
CA ALA A 544 -28.31 -15.51 46.48
C ALA A 544 -26.93 -15.05 46.98
N LEU A 545 -26.26 -14.15 46.25
CA LEU A 545 -24.99 -13.54 46.68
C LEU A 545 -25.15 -12.67 47.93
N ASP A 546 -26.27 -11.94 48.11
CA ASP A 546 -26.53 -11.18 49.36
C ASP A 546 -26.64 -12.15 50.53
N ALA A 547 -27.48 -13.18 50.37
CA ALA A 547 -27.74 -14.17 51.41
C ALA A 547 -26.45 -14.89 51.83
N ASP A 548 -25.63 -15.32 50.86
CA ASP A 548 -24.36 -15.98 51.14
C ASP A 548 -23.34 -15.04 51.80
N TRP A 549 -23.33 -13.75 51.43
CA TRP A 549 -22.44 -12.75 52.02
C TRP A 549 -22.80 -12.43 53.48
N GLU A 550 -24.09 -12.25 53.77
CA GLU A 550 -24.58 -12.04 55.13
C GLU A 550 -24.28 -13.26 56.01
N GLU A 551 -24.51 -14.46 55.49
CA GLU A 551 -24.28 -15.70 56.20
C GLU A 551 -22.79 -15.95 56.47
N LEU A 552 -21.89 -15.62 55.54
CA LEU A 552 -20.45 -15.61 55.81
C LEU A 552 -20.11 -14.72 57.01
N GLY A 553 -20.69 -13.53 57.09
CA GLY A 553 -20.50 -12.63 58.24
C GLY A 553 -20.95 -13.26 59.56
N ARG A 554 -22.13 -13.89 59.57
CA ARG A 554 -22.68 -14.58 60.77
C ARG A 554 -21.81 -15.76 61.20
N VAL A 555 -21.41 -16.60 60.26
CA VAL A 555 -20.59 -17.79 60.51
C VAL A 555 -19.20 -17.39 61.00
N TRP A 556 -18.58 -16.37 60.41
CA TRP A 556 -17.29 -15.84 60.86
C TRP A 556 -17.36 -15.30 62.29
N GLU A 557 -18.37 -14.51 62.64
CA GLU A 557 -18.56 -13.98 64.00
C GLU A 557 -18.77 -15.10 65.02
N LYS A 558 -19.58 -16.11 64.68
CA LYS A 558 -19.79 -17.29 65.55
C LYS A 558 -18.47 -18.01 65.82
N ARG A 559 -17.65 -18.24 64.79
CA ARG A 559 -16.35 -18.92 64.91
C ARG A 559 -15.33 -18.08 65.68
N GLN A 560 -15.31 -16.76 65.50
CA GLN A 560 -14.44 -15.85 66.25
C GLN A 560 -14.69 -15.95 67.75
N ARG A 561 -15.97 -15.96 68.16
CA ARG A 561 -16.35 -16.13 69.57
C ARG A 561 -15.89 -17.49 70.12
N LEU A 562 -16.11 -18.57 69.38
CA LEU A 562 -15.69 -19.92 69.79
C LEU A 562 -14.16 -20.02 69.96
N LEU A 563 -13.38 -19.47 69.03
CA LEU A 563 -11.93 -19.48 69.10
C LEU A 563 -11.40 -18.61 70.26
N ALA A 564 -11.98 -17.43 70.49
CA ALA A 564 -11.64 -16.58 71.62
C ALA A 564 -11.92 -17.28 72.97
N GLN A 565 -13.08 -17.94 73.09
CA GLN A 565 -13.43 -18.75 74.25
C GLN A 565 -12.46 -19.92 74.44
N ALA A 566 -12.05 -20.61 73.36
CA ALA A 566 -11.07 -21.69 73.43
C ALA A 566 -9.70 -21.20 73.92
N VAL A 567 -9.21 -20.05 73.43
CA VAL A 567 -7.98 -19.42 73.94
C VAL A 567 -8.11 -19.11 75.44
N ALA A 568 -9.20 -18.45 75.84
CA ALA A 568 -9.43 -18.09 77.24
C ALA A 568 -9.52 -19.32 78.15
N PHE A 569 -10.17 -20.40 77.70
CA PHE A 569 -10.22 -21.68 78.39
C PHE A 569 -8.83 -22.29 78.59
N HIS A 570 -8.00 -22.34 77.55
CA HIS A 570 -6.66 -22.91 77.65
C HIS A 570 -5.71 -22.06 78.50
N VAL A 571 -5.86 -20.73 78.49
CA VAL A 571 -5.19 -19.82 79.45
C VAL A 571 -5.63 -20.11 80.88
N PHE A 572 -6.93 -20.28 81.11
CA PHE A 572 -7.46 -20.66 82.42
C PHE A 572 -6.89 -21.98 82.92
N LEU A 573 -6.82 -23.03 82.08
CA LEU A 573 -6.22 -24.31 82.47
C LEU A 573 -4.73 -24.19 82.83
N ARG A 574 -3.98 -23.39 82.06
CA ARG A 574 -2.57 -23.12 82.35
C ARG A 574 -2.42 -22.47 83.72
N ASP A 575 -3.23 -21.46 84.02
CA ASP A 575 -3.17 -20.71 85.27
C ASP A 575 -3.69 -21.56 86.45
N ALA A 576 -4.72 -22.38 86.23
CA ALA A 576 -5.22 -23.35 87.18
C ALA A 576 -4.14 -24.33 87.61
N LYS A 577 -3.38 -24.87 86.66
CA LYS A 577 -2.26 -25.77 86.95
C LYS A 577 -1.19 -25.13 87.85
N GLN A 578 -0.93 -23.82 87.69
CA GLN A 578 0.02 -23.09 88.55
C GLN A 578 -0.52 -22.92 89.97
N VAL A 579 -1.82 -22.59 90.11
CA VAL A 579 -2.48 -22.45 91.40
C VAL A 579 -2.55 -23.81 92.11
N GLU A 580 -3.02 -24.86 91.44
CA GLU A 580 -3.08 -26.22 91.96
C GLU A 580 -1.72 -26.73 92.42
N GLY A 581 -0.64 -26.41 91.69
CA GLY A 581 0.72 -26.73 92.10
C GLY A 581 1.18 -25.99 93.36
N THR A 582 0.68 -24.77 93.59
CA THR A 582 0.93 -24.00 94.82
C THR A 582 0.14 -24.59 95.99
N LEU A 583 -1.14 -24.90 95.79
CA LEU A 583 -1.99 -25.55 96.77
C LEU A 583 -1.40 -26.91 97.20
N GLY A 584 -0.91 -27.70 96.25
CA GLY A 584 -0.26 -28.99 96.54
C GLY A 584 1.00 -28.85 97.41
N LYS A 585 1.82 -27.80 97.21
CA LYS A 585 2.96 -27.51 98.08
C LYS A 585 2.53 -27.10 99.49
N GLN A 586 1.47 -26.30 99.60
CA GLN A 586 0.91 -25.86 100.87
C GLN A 586 0.33 -27.02 101.68
N GLU A 587 -0.44 -27.90 101.05
CA GLU A 587 -0.95 -29.15 101.65
C GLU A 587 0.21 -29.99 102.19
N HIS A 588 1.28 -30.16 101.41
CA HIS A 588 2.46 -30.89 101.83
C HIS A 588 3.14 -30.26 103.06
N THR A 589 3.32 -28.94 103.09
CA THR A 589 3.91 -28.24 104.24
C THR A 589 3.11 -28.46 105.52
N LEU A 590 1.78 -28.37 105.46
CA LEU A 590 0.92 -28.59 106.63
C LEU A 590 1.00 -30.03 107.15
N ALA A 591 1.03 -31.01 106.25
CA ALA A 591 1.10 -32.43 106.63
C ALA A 591 2.41 -32.82 107.34
N HIS A 592 3.51 -32.09 107.09
CA HIS A 592 4.85 -32.41 107.60
C HIS A 592 5.34 -31.47 108.70
N THR A 593 4.45 -30.70 109.32
CA THR A 593 4.81 -29.84 110.45
C THR A 593 4.80 -30.67 111.74
N GLU A 594 5.95 -30.78 112.41
CA GLU A 594 6.13 -31.55 113.64
C GLU A 594 5.80 -30.74 114.91
N MET A 595 5.56 -31.45 116.02
CA MET A 595 5.31 -30.88 117.35
C MET A 595 6.60 -30.88 118.18
N PRO A 596 7.27 -29.73 118.39
CA PRO A 596 8.55 -29.69 119.08
C PRO A 596 8.43 -29.98 120.58
N GLY A 597 9.48 -30.54 121.17
CA GLY A 597 9.56 -30.85 122.62
C GLY A 597 10.27 -29.80 123.47
N THR A 598 10.54 -28.61 122.94
CA THR A 598 11.19 -27.51 123.66
C THR A 598 10.45 -26.20 123.41
N VAL A 599 10.46 -25.28 124.39
CA VAL A 599 9.79 -23.98 124.26
C VAL A 599 10.29 -23.17 123.05
N PRO A 600 11.61 -23.03 122.80
CA PRO A 600 12.09 -22.30 121.61
C PRO A 600 11.68 -22.97 120.29
N GLY A 601 11.62 -24.31 120.27
CA GLY A 601 11.17 -25.07 119.11
C GLY A 601 9.68 -24.84 118.83
N ALA A 602 8.84 -24.95 119.86
CA ALA A 602 7.39 -24.74 119.76
C ALA A 602 7.05 -23.31 119.35
N GLU A 603 7.75 -22.32 119.90
CA GLU A 603 7.60 -20.90 119.52
C GLU A 603 7.99 -20.65 118.06
N ALA A 604 9.12 -21.23 117.61
CA ALA A 604 9.53 -21.14 116.21
C ALA A 604 8.54 -21.82 115.25
N ALA A 605 7.93 -22.94 115.65
CA ALA A 605 6.91 -23.63 114.87
C ALA A 605 5.60 -22.83 114.76
N VAL A 606 5.14 -22.22 115.87
CA VAL A 606 3.99 -21.29 115.88
C VAL A 606 4.26 -20.11 114.93
N ARG A 607 5.41 -19.45 115.07
CA ARG A 607 5.77 -18.30 114.22
C ARG A 607 5.86 -18.68 112.74
N ARG A 608 6.46 -19.82 112.42
CA ARG A 608 6.55 -20.31 111.03
C ARG A 608 5.18 -20.57 110.42
N LEU A 609 4.23 -21.07 111.20
CA LEU A 609 2.86 -21.30 110.74
C LEU A 609 2.06 -19.99 110.62
N GLU A 610 2.31 -19.00 111.48
CA GLU A 610 1.75 -17.65 111.33
C GLU A 610 2.27 -16.95 110.07
N GLU A 611 3.57 -17.07 109.78
CA GLU A 611 4.16 -16.62 108.51
C GLU A 611 3.56 -17.36 107.30
N PHE A 612 3.32 -18.67 107.42
CA PHE A 612 2.61 -19.45 106.40
C PHE A 612 1.17 -18.98 106.18
N LEU A 613 0.41 -18.68 107.25
CA LEU A 613 -0.95 -18.15 107.16
C LEU A 613 -0.98 -16.77 106.51
N ALA A 614 -0.03 -15.89 106.84
CA ALA A 614 0.12 -14.60 106.16
C ALA A 614 0.42 -14.78 104.66
N ALA A 615 1.28 -15.73 104.30
CA ALA A 615 1.54 -16.09 102.90
C ALA A 615 0.30 -16.69 102.20
N LEU A 616 -0.52 -17.47 102.91
CA LEU A 616 -1.78 -18.02 102.40
C LEU A 616 -2.83 -16.91 102.17
N ASP A 617 -2.90 -15.93 103.06
CA ASP A 617 -3.77 -14.76 102.92
C ASP A 617 -3.38 -13.92 101.70
N THR A 618 -2.09 -13.59 101.53
CA THR A 618 -1.61 -12.89 100.32
C THR A 618 -1.83 -13.72 99.05
N GLY A 619 -1.72 -15.04 99.11
CA GLY A 619 -2.00 -15.95 97.99
C GLY A 619 -3.48 -16.12 97.65
N THR A 620 -4.40 -15.72 98.52
CA THR A 620 -5.85 -15.87 98.32
C THR A 620 -6.36 -15.04 97.15
N GLU A 621 -5.74 -13.89 96.87
CA GLU A 621 -6.09 -13.07 95.71
C GLU A 621 -5.82 -13.79 94.38
N ARG A 622 -4.77 -14.62 94.31
CA ARG A 622 -4.47 -15.41 93.11
C ARG A 622 -5.49 -16.52 92.87
N VAL A 623 -5.95 -17.17 93.94
CA VAL A 623 -7.03 -18.16 93.87
C VAL A 623 -8.32 -17.48 93.42
N ARG A 624 -8.69 -16.34 94.02
CA ARG A 624 -9.87 -15.56 93.63
C ARG A 624 -9.82 -15.09 92.17
N ALA A 625 -8.68 -14.57 91.72
CA ALA A 625 -8.53 -14.13 90.33
C ALA A 625 -8.73 -15.29 89.34
N LEU A 626 -8.22 -16.48 89.64
CA LEU A 626 -8.44 -17.68 88.83
C LEU A 626 -9.92 -18.10 88.84
N THR A 627 -10.56 -18.13 90.01
CA THR A 627 -11.97 -18.54 90.14
C THR A 627 -12.91 -17.54 89.48
N ASP A 628 -12.62 -16.23 89.56
CA ASP A 628 -13.37 -15.19 88.86
C ASP A 628 -13.21 -15.32 87.34
N THR A 629 -12.01 -15.68 86.87
CA THR A 629 -11.77 -15.97 85.45
C THR A 629 -12.56 -17.21 85.01
N GLY A 630 -12.58 -18.27 85.82
CA GLY A 630 -13.40 -19.46 85.56
C GLY A 630 -14.90 -19.16 85.54
N ARG A 631 -15.41 -18.37 86.49
CA ARG A 631 -16.83 -17.95 86.53
C ARG A 631 -17.22 -17.13 85.30
N LYS A 632 -16.36 -16.20 84.86
CA LYS A 632 -16.58 -15.47 83.60
C LYS A 632 -16.69 -16.42 82.40
N LEU A 633 -15.82 -17.42 82.31
CA LEU A 633 -15.91 -18.43 81.25
C LEU A 633 -17.18 -19.29 81.32
N LEU A 634 -17.72 -19.51 82.52
CA LEU A 634 -19.01 -20.19 82.70
C LEU A 634 -20.19 -19.32 82.27
N ASP A 635 -20.16 -18.03 82.59
CA ASP A 635 -21.19 -17.05 82.20
C ASP A 635 -21.24 -16.87 80.68
N GLU A 636 -20.08 -16.88 80.02
CA GLU A 636 -19.96 -16.84 78.56
C GLU A 636 -20.41 -18.16 77.88
N GLY A 637 -20.53 -19.24 78.65
CA GLY A 637 -20.88 -20.57 78.18
C GLY A 637 -19.84 -21.19 77.23
N GLY A 638 -20.11 -22.40 76.75
CA GLY A 638 -19.29 -23.04 75.71
C GLY A 638 -19.03 -24.51 75.94
N VAL A 639 -18.29 -25.12 75.02
CA VAL A 639 -18.01 -26.57 74.98
C VAL A 639 -17.21 -27.05 76.20
N HIS A 640 -16.46 -26.16 76.85
CA HIS A 640 -15.58 -26.50 77.98
C HIS A 640 -16.15 -26.13 79.36
N ALA A 641 -17.40 -25.67 79.44
CA ALA A 641 -17.99 -25.15 80.68
C ALA A 641 -17.97 -26.19 81.83
N GLU A 642 -18.24 -27.46 81.55
CA GLU A 642 -18.18 -28.51 82.57
C GLU A 642 -16.78 -28.62 83.18
N LYS A 643 -15.74 -28.61 82.34
CA LYS A 643 -14.36 -28.73 82.82
C LYS A 643 -13.91 -27.52 83.64
N VAL A 644 -14.31 -26.32 83.22
CA VAL A 644 -14.05 -25.09 83.99
C VAL A 644 -14.70 -25.16 85.37
N ARG A 645 -15.96 -25.61 85.45
CA ARG A 645 -16.68 -25.75 86.72
C ARG A 645 -15.96 -26.69 87.68
N GLU A 646 -15.59 -27.89 87.21
CA GLU A 646 -14.84 -28.87 88.02
C GLU A 646 -13.55 -28.27 88.59
N THR A 647 -12.79 -27.54 87.77
CA THR A 647 -11.53 -26.94 88.20
C THR A 647 -11.73 -25.82 89.22
N VAL A 648 -12.72 -24.94 89.01
CA VAL A 648 -13.06 -23.87 89.97
C VAL A 648 -13.46 -24.46 91.32
N GLU A 649 -14.40 -25.41 91.33
CA GLU A 649 -14.88 -26.06 92.55
C GLU A 649 -13.75 -26.80 93.29
N SER A 650 -12.89 -27.50 92.55
CA SER A 650 -11.72 -28.20 93.12
C SER A 650 -10.74 -27.23 93.78
N VAL A 651 -10.36 -26.16 93.10
CA VAL A 651 -9.42 -25.15 93.61
C VAL A 651 -9.97 -24.43 94.83
N GLU A 652 -11.24 -24.00 94.80
CA GLU A 652 -11.90 -23.33 95.93
C GLU A 652 -11.96 -24.25 97.16
N SER A 653 -12.40 -25.51 96.96
CA SER A 653 -12.50 -26.51 98.02
C SER A 653 -11.15 -26.81 98.68
N ARG A 654 -10.09 -26.97 97.86
CA ARG A 654 -8.73 -27.24 98.37
C ARG A 654 -8.16 -26.05 99.13
N HIS A 655 -8.29 -24.83 98.59
CA HIS A 655 -7.82 -23.61 99.28
C HIS A 655 -8.49 -23.42 100.64
N GLN A 656 -9.81 -23.65 100.71
CA GLN A 656 -10.55 -23.58 101.97
C GLN A 656 -10.07 -24.62 102.99
N LYS A 657 -9.88 -25.87 102.57
CA LYS A 657 -9.37 -26.95 103.46
C LYS A 657 -7.96 -26.67 103.98
N ILE A 658 -7.06 -26.15 103.15
CA ILE A 658 -5.70 -25.75 103.56
C ILE A 658 -5.78 -24.68 104.64
N ARG A 659 -6.64 -23.67 104.46
CA ARG A 659 -6.85 -22.60 105.44
C ARG A 659 -7.32 -23.14 106.79
N GLU A 660 -8.35 -23.98 106.77
CA GLU A 660 -8.91 -24.61 107.98
C GLU A 660 -7.85 -25.48 108.69
N SER A 661 -7.14 -26.31 107.93
CA SER A 661 -6.09 -27.20 108.45
C SER A 661 -4.92 -26.42 109.05
N ALA A 662 -4.53 -25.31 108.44
CA ALA A 662 -3.48 -24.43 108.95
C ALA A 662 -3.89 -23.74 110.26
N GLN A 663 -5.15 -23.29 110.37
CA GLN A 663 -5.68 -22.70 111.60
C GLN A 663 -5.78 -23.72 112.74
N GLU A 664 -6.25 -24.94 112.44
CA GLU A 664 -6.31 -26.03 113.41
C GLU A 664 -4.91 -26.43 113.89
N LEU A 665 -3.94 -26.55 112.98
CA LEU A 665 -2.54 -26.82 113.33
C LEU A 665 -1.94 -25.69 114.18
N LEU A 666 -2.28 -24.43 113.93
CA LEU A 666 -1.83 -23.30 114.75
C LEU A 666 -2.37 -23.40 116.18
N GLY A 667 -3.65 -23.77 116.33
CA GLY A 667 -4.23 -24.06 117.64
C GLY A 667 -3.45 -25.13 118.38
N ARG A 668 -3.19 -26.27 117.71
CA ARG A 668 -2.42 -27.39 118.29
C ARG A 668 -0.99 -26.99 118.67
N LEU A 669 -0.29 -26.21 117.83
CA LEU A 669 1.06 -25.73 118.12
C LEU A 669 1.10 -24.74 119.28
N ARG A 670 0.10 -23.86 119.42
CA ARG A 670 -0.03 -22.96 120.57
C ARG A 670 -0.30 -23.73 121.85
N ASP A 671 -1.19 -24.71 121.81
CA ASP A 671 -1.46 -25.59 122.95
C ASP A 671 -0.19 -26.36 123.37
N ASN A 672 0.62 -26.81 122.40
CA ASN A 672 1.92 -27.44 122.68
C ASN A 672 2.93 -26.45 123.25
N TRP A 673 2.99 -25.21 122.78
CA TRP A 673 3.85 -24.18 123.36
C TRP A 673 3.48 -23.88 124.82
N GLU A 674 2.19 -23.73 125.13
CA GLU A 674 1.71 -23.55 126.52
C GLU A 674 2.09 -24.75 127.41
N LEU A 675 1.97 -25.97 126.88
CA LEU A 675 2.42 -27.18 127.58
C LEU A 675 3.93 -27.19 127.81
N GLN A 676 4.75 -26.91 126.79
CA GLN A 676 6.20 -26.90 126.94
C GLN A 676 6.64 -25.82 127.95
N LYS A 677 5.97 -24.66 127.96
CA LYS A 677 6.22 -23.61 128.94
C LYS A 677 5.88 -24.07 130.35
N PHE A 678 4.69 -24.65 130.56
CA PHE A 678 4.30 -25.21 131.85
C PHE A 678 5.29 -26.27 132.35
N LEU A 679 5.73 -27.17 131.47
CA LEU A 679 6.69 -28.22 131.83
C LEU A 679 8.08 -27.64 132.19
N GLN A 680 8.55 -26.63 131.46
CA GLN A 680 9.80 -25.93 131.78
C GLN A 680 9.70 -25.19 133.12
N ASP A 681 8.67 -24.37 133.32
CA ASP A 681 8.45 -23.61 134.55
C ASP A 681 8.28 -24.56 135.76
N GLY A 682 7.61 -25.70 135.55
CA GLY A 682 7.49 -26.76 136.56
C GLY A 682 8.82 -27.46 136.88
N GLN A 683 9.68 -27.66 135.89
CA GLN A 683 11.05 -28.17 136.12
C GLN A 683 11.90 -27.16 136.89
N GLU A 684 11.81 -25.86 136.58
CA GLU A 684 12.51 -24.80 137.32
C GLU A 684 12.09 -24.75 138.79
N LEU A 685 10.78 -24.84 139.09
CA LEU A 685 10.30 -24.89 140.47
C LEU A 685 10.71 -26.20 141.18
N THR A 686 10.71 -27.33 140.46
CA THR A 686 11.18 -28.62 141.00
C THR A 686 12.65 -28.54 141.40
N LEU A 687 13.49 -27.92 140.56
CA LEU A 687 14.90 -27.68 140.86
C LEU A 687 15.05 -26.81 142.12
N TRP A 688 14.33 -25.69 142.18
CA TRP A 688 14.35 -24.80 143.34
C TRP A 688 13.91 -25.52 144.64
N LEU A 689 12.82 -26.29 144.60
CA LEU A 689 12.34 -27.04 145.76
C LEU A 689 13.33 -28.09 146.26
N ASN A 690 14.00 -28.79 145.34
CA ASN A 690 15.03 -29.77 145.69
C ASN A 690 16.25 -29.10 146.36
N GLU A 691 16.60 -27.87 145.98
CA GLU A 691 17.63 -27.09 146.68
C GLU A 691 17.20 -26.71 148.11
N LYS A 692 15.90 -26.42 148.33
CA LYS A 692 15.37 -25.96 149.63
C LYS A 692 15.01 -27.08 150.62
N LEU A 693 14.67 -28.28 150.14
CA LEU A 693 14.27 -29.41 150.97
C LEU A 693 15.30 -29.80 152.05
N PRO A 694 16.63 -29.87 151.77
CA PRO A 694 17.64 -30.16 152.79
C PRO A 694 17.68 -29.09 153.89
N VAL A 695 17.49 -27.82 153.53
CA VAL A 695 17.48 -26.68 154.47
C VAL A 695 16.30 -26.78 155.46
N ALA A 696 15.14 -27.23 154.97
CA ALA A 696 13.93 -27.43 155.78
C ALA A 696 14.07 -28.58 156.79
N ARG A 697 14.81 -29.65 156.47
CA ARG A 697 14.96 -30.85 157.31
C ARG A 697 16.05 -30.77 158.38
N ASP A 698 16.84 -29.70 158.39
CA ASP A 698 17.96 -29.59 159.34
C ASP A 698 17.48 -29.39 160.80
N VAL A 699 17.79 -30.36 161.66
CA VAL A 699 17.37 -30.47 163.08
C VAL A 699 18.42 -29.96 164.07
N SER A 700 19.50 -29.32 163.59
CA SER A 700 20.67 -28.96 164.40
C SER A 700 20.42 -27.99 165.57
N TYR A 701 19.19 -27.54 165.81
CA TYR A 701 18.83 -26.60 166.87
C TYR A 701 18.66 -27.21 168.27
N GLU A 702 18.42 -28.52 168.38
CA GLU A 702 18.34 -29.22 169.68
C GLU A 702 19.69 -29.17 170.41
N GLY A 703 19.72 -28.57 171.61
CA GLY A 703 20.94 -28.48 172.45
C GLY A 703 21.84 -27.26 172.19
N THR A 704 21.42 -26.28 171.39
CA THR A 704 22.20 -25.06 171.13
C THR A 704 21.84 -23.92 172.09
N ARG A 705 22.83 -23.13 172.52
CA ARG A 705 22.63 -21.92 173.35
C ARG A 705 22.07 -20.72 172.57
N ASP A 706 22.19 -20.73 171.24
CA ASP A 706 21.67 -19.67 170.35
C ASP A 706 20.40 -20.13 169.63
N LEU A 707 19.39 -20.45 170.43
CA LEU A 707 18.08 -20.83 169.91
C LEU A 707 17.41 -19.67 169.15
N GLN A 708 17.66 -18.43 169.60
CA GLN A 708 17.11 -17.21 169.02
C GLN A 708 17.59 -16.96 167.57
N GLY A 709 18.90 -17.10 167.28
CA GLY A 709 19.43 -16.92 165.93
C GLY A 709 18.97 -18.01 164.94
N LYS A 710 18.82 -19.25 165.40
CA LYS A 710 18.24 -20.34 164.59
C LYS A 710 16.76 -20.16 164.33
N TRP A 711 16.02 -19.64 165.31
CA TRP A 711 14.63 -19.23 165.13
C TRP A 711 14.50 -18.14 164.06
N GLN A 712 15.35 -17.10 164.09
CA GLN A 712 15.33 -16.03 163.08
C GLN A 712 15.66 -16.54 161.67
N LYS A 713 16.66 -17.42 161.50
CA LYS A 713 16.97 -18.04 160.19
C LYS A 713 15.84 -18.94 159.69
N HIS A 714 15.22 -19.70 160.58
CA HIS A 714 14.04 -20.48 160.24
C HIS A 714 12.85 -19.57 159.86
N GLN A 715 12.65 -18.46 160.57
CA GLN A 715 11.65 -17.46 160.26
C GLN A 715 11.90 -16.81 158.88
N ALA A 716 13.17 -16.55 158.50
CA ALA A 716 13.53 -16.06 157.17
C ALA A 716 13.30 -17.12 156.07
N PHE A 717 13.66 -18.39 156.30
CA PHE A 717 13.36 -19.49 155.37
C PHE A 717 11.85 -19.72 155.22
N ALA A 718 11.09 -19.64 156.32
CA ALA A 718 9.63 -19.74 156.30
C ALA A 718 9.01 -18.55 155.56
N ALA A 719 9.58 -17.35 155.69
CA ALA A 719 9.17 -16.19 154.90
C ALA A 719 9.51 -16.34 153.41
N GLU A 720 10.67 -16.92 153.06
CA GLU A 720 11.06 -17.23 151.67
C GLU A 720 10.12 -18.29 151.06
N LEU A 721 9.83 -19.37 151.80
CA LEU A 721 8.89 -20.39 151.39
C LEU A 721 7.47 -19.82 151.24
N ALA A 722 7.05 -18.93 152.15
CA ALA A 722 5.77 -18.24 152.06
C ALA A 722 5.71 -17.27 150.86
N ALA A 723 6.81 -16.56 150.56
CA ALA A 723 6.88 -15.65 149.41
C ALA A 723 6.81 -16.41 148.07
N ASN A 724 7.44 -17.59 148.00
CA ASN A 724 7.45 -18.41 146.79
C ASN A 724 6.26 -19.36 146.68
N ARG A 725 5.37 -19.40 147.68
CA ARG A 725 4.10 -20.14 147.61
C ARG A 725 3.25 -19.69 146.43
N GLY A 726 3.30 -18.39 146.11
CA GLY A 726 2.65 -17.83 144.94
C GLY A 726 3.14 -18.40 143.61
N TRP A 727 4.39 -18.89 143.52
CA TRP A 727 4.91 -19.52 142.30
C TRP A 727 4.32 -20.91 142.07
N LEU A 728 4.22 -21.74 143.11
CA LEU A 728 3.49 -23.01 143.03
C LEU A 728 2.01 -22.77 142.73
N GLU A 729 1.36 -21.85 143.42
CA GLU A 729 -0.06 -21.56 143.21
C GLU A 729 -0.34 -21.03 141.79
N ALA A 730 0.59 -20.24 141.23
CA ALA A 730 0.53 -19.80 139.83
C ALA A 730 0.71 -20.98 138.86
N LEU A 731 1.75 -21.81 139.03
CA LEU A 731 1.96 -23.01 138.20
C LEU A 731 0.79 -24.00 138.30
N GLU A 732 0.24 -24.18 139.50
CA GLU A 732 -0.93 -25.01 139.69
C GLU A 732 -2.15 -24.43 138.98
N LYS A 733 -2.36 -23.12 139.09
CA LYS A 733 -3.47 -22.45 138.41
C LYS A 733 -3.29 -22.52 136.90
N ASP A 734 -2.09 -22.27 136.39
CA ASP A 734 -1.76 -22.32 134.96
C ASP A 734 -1.92 -23.73 134.41
N GLY A 735 -1.41 -24.75 135.12
CA GLY A 735 -1.61 -26.14 134.74
C GLY A 735 -3.06 -26.62 134.89
N GLU A 736 -3.84 -26.09 135.84
CA GLU A 736 -5.27 -26.40 135.94
C GLU A 736 -6.08 -25.74 134.83
N GLN A 737 -5.72 -24.52 134.48
CA GLN A 737 -6.30 -23.80 133.34
C GLN A 737 -5.96 -24.53 132.04
N LEU A 738 -4.71 -24.95 131.84
CA LEU A 738 -4.29 -25.70 130.67
C LEU A 738 -5.01 -27.06 130.58
N ALA A 739 -5.10 -27.81 131.68
CA ALA A 739 -5.83 -29.09 131.72
C ALA A 739 -7.34 -28.94 131.50
N ARG A 740 -7.96 -27.87 132.01
CA ARG A 740 -9.39 -27.57 131.80
C ARG A 740 -9.68 -27.07 130.39
N ALA A 741 -8.85 -26.19 129.86
CA ALA A 741 -8.99 -25.64 128.52
C ALA A 741 -8.67 -26.70 127.46
N ARG A 742 -7.74 -27.61 127.75
CA ARG A 742 -7.25 -28.66 126.84
C ARG A 742 -7.24 -30.04 127.52
N PRO A 743 -8.38 -30.74 127.54
CA PRO A 743 -8.49 -32.06 128.17
C PRO A 743 -7.48 -33.10 127.64
N ALA A 744 -7.11 -33.01 126.35
CA ALA A 744 -6.12 -33.91 125.74
C ALA A 744 -4.70 -33.78 126.33
N LEU A 745 -4.36 -32.60 126.87
CA LEU A 745 -3.07 -32.34 127.51
C LEU A 745 -3.11 -32.56 129.02
N ALA A 746 -4.30 -32.77 129.61
CA ALA A 746 -4.48 -32.90 131.05
C ALA A 746 -3.62 -34.01 131.67
N GLY A 747 -3.43 -35.14 130.96
CA GLY A 747 -2.55 -36.22 131.42
C GLY A 747 -1.08 -35.81 131.55
N GLN A 748 -0.59 -34.94 130.67
CA GLN A 748 0.79 -34.44 130.68
C GLN A 748 1.02 -33.33 131.72
N VAL A 749 -0.07 -32.70 132.18
CA VAL A 749 -0.02 -31.60 133.16
C VAL A 749 -0.31 -32.08 134.59
N THR A 750 -1.19 -33.07 134.76
CA THR A 750 -1.65 -33.50 136.09
C THR A 750 -0.55 -34.19 136.90
N THR A 751 0.26 -35.05 136.26
CA THR A 751 1.33 -35.77 136.95
C THR A 751 2.41 -34.81 137.48
N PRO A 752 2.99 -33.90 136.67
CA PRO A 752 3.95 -32.91 137.19
C PRO A 752 3.38 -32.03 138.29
N ARG A 753 2.10 -31.65 138.22
CA ARG A 753 1.45 -30.86 139.28
C ARG A 753 1.35 -31.62 140.60
N GLN A 754 0.97 -32.90 140.57
CA GLN A 754 0.89 -33.73 141.77
C GLN A 754 2.27 -33.96 142.38
N GLU A 755 3.28 -34.19 141.54
CA GLU A 755 4.68 -34.33 141.96
C GLU A 755 5.19 -33.05 142.62
N LEU A 756 4.97 -31.88 141.99
CA LEU A 756 5.33 -30.57 142.55
C LEU A 756 4.60 -30.29 143.88
N ARG A 757 3.30 -30.57 143.97
CA ARG A 757 2.51 -30.46 145.22
C ARG A 757 3.09 -31.32 146.34
N ALA A 758 3.39 -32.57 146.02
CA ALA A 758 3.95 -33.50 146.99
C ALA A 758 5.33 -33.04 147.45
N LEU A 759 6.17 -32.55 146.54
CA LEU A 759 7.49 -32.02 146.85
C LEU A 759 7.40 -30.75 147.72
N TRP A 760 6.50 -29.83 147.37
CA TRP A 760 6.24 -28.62 148.16
C TRP A 760 5.75 -28.94 149.57
N ALA A 761 4.75 -29.82 149.69
CA ALA A 761 4.22 -30.25 150.99
C ALA A 761 5.30 -30.93 151.85
N GLN A 762 6.24 -31.66 151.24
CA GLN A 762 7.38 -32.21 151.96
C GLN A 762 8.32 -31.13 152.50
N VAL A 763 8.60 -30.08 151.72
CA VAL A 763 9.41 -28.93 152.19
C VAL A 763 8.68 -28.18 153.30
N GLU A 764 7.38 -27.92 153.14
CA GLU A 764 6.55 -27.19 154.11
C GLU A 764 6.38 -27.97 155.42
N ALA A 765 6.15 -29.29 155.35
CA ALA A 765 6.07 -30.14 156.52
C ALA A 765 7.41 -30.24 157.26
N ALA A 766 8.53 -30.35 156.53
CA ALA A 766 9.87 -30.33 157.11
C ALA A 766 10.14 -28.99 157.80
N ALA A 767 9.79 -27.87 157.17
CA ALA A 767 9.91 -26.55 157.75
C ALA A 767 9.05 -26.40 159.02
N ALA A 768 7.78 -26.82 158.99
CA ALA A 768 6.89 -26.72 160.14
C ALA A 768 7.33 -27.63 161.30
N ALA A 769 7.89 -28.81 161.03
CA ALA A 769 8.48 -29.68 162.04
C ALA A 769 9.69 -29.01 162.71
N LYS A 770 10.58 -28.41 161.90
CA LYS A 770 11.71 -27.60 162.39
C LYS A 770 11.23 -26.43 163.25
N GLY A 771 10.15 -25.75 162.84
CA GLY A 771 9.52 -24.68 163.63
C GLY A 771 8.93 -25.15 164.95
N ARG A 772 8.20 -26.28 165.00
CA ARG A 772 7.68 -26.83 166.26
C ARG A 772 8.79 -27.21 167.21
N GLY A 773 9.81 -27.92 166.73
CA GLY A 773 10.92 -28.32 167.57
C GLY A 773 11.68 -27.11 168.12
N LEU A 774 11.87 -26.06 167.32
CA LEU A 774 12.46 -24.80 167.80
C LEU A 774 11.60 -24.12 168.87
N ALA A 775 10.27 -24.11 168.72
CA ALA A 775 9.34 -23.49 169.68
C ALA A 775 9.22 -24.30 170.99
N GLU A 776 9.26 -25.63 170.91
CA GLU A 776 9.30 -26.52 172.07
C GLU A 776 10.61 -26.37 172.83
N ALA A 777 11.74 -26.32 172.12
CA ALA A 777 13.04 -26.04 172.71
C ALA A 777 13.06 -24.66 173.39
N ALA A 778 12.43 -23.63 172.80
CA ALA A 778 12.31 -22.30 173.41
C ALA A 778 11.41 -22.28 174.66
N ARG A 779 10.29 -23.01 174.67
CA ARG A 779 9.40 -23.15 175.84
C ARG A 779 10.03 -23.94 176.98
N ALA A 780 10.77 -25.00 176.65
CA ALA A 780 11.52 -25.78 177.62
C ALA A 780 12.57 -24.90 178.34
N GLU A 781 13.24 -24.01 177.59
CA GLU A 781 14.21 -23.07 178.15
C GLU A 781 13.55 -22.01 179.05
N SER A 782 12.38 -21.48 178.68
CA SER A 782 11.63 -20.51 179.50
C SER A 782 11.00 -21.13 180.77
N CYS A 783 10.56 -22.39 180.74
CA CYS A 783 10.08 -23.11 181.92
C CYS A 783 11.21 -23.45 182.90
N ALA A 784 12.40 -23.81 182.39
CA ALA A 784 13.56 -24.07 183.23
C ALA A 784 14.03 -22.81 184.00
N GLN A 785 13.87 -21.62 183.40
CA GLN A 785 14.21 -20.34 184.04
C GLN A 785 13.19 -19.92 185.12
N ALA A 786 11.89 -20.19 184.94
CA ALA A 786 10.84 -19.81 185.89
C ALA A 786 10.83 -20.64 187.19
N CYS A 787 11.24 -21.92 187.14
CA CYS A 787 11.31 -22.79 188.31
C CYS A 787 12.51 -22.48 189.24
N ALA A 788 13.49 -21.70 188.79
CA ALA A 788 14.71 -21.39 189.57
C ALA A 788 14.55 -20.19 190.54
N GLY A 789 13.47 -19.42 190.46
CA GLY A 789 13.30 -18.14 191.18
C GLY A 789 12.60 -18.18 192.56
N LEU A 790 12.25 -19.35 193.10
CA LEU A 790 11.54 -19.51 194.40
C LEU A 790 12.33 -20.34 195.45
N ARG A 791 13.66 -20.19 195.50
CA ARG A 791 14.48 -20.51 196.69
C ARG A 791 15.06 -19.25 197.30
#